data_AF-A0A917MVK6-F1
#
_entry.id   AF-A0A917MVK6-F1
#
_cell.length_a   1.000
_cell.length_b   1.000
_cell.length_c   1.000
_cell.angle_alpha   90.00
_cell.angle_beta   90.00
_cell.angle_gamma   90.00
#
_symmetry.space_group_name_H-M   'P 1'
#
loop_
_entity.id
_entity.type
_entity.pdbx_description
1 polymer ?
#
loop_
_entity_poly.entity_id
_entity_poly.type
_entity_poly.pdbx_seq_one_letter_code
_entity_poly.pdbx_strand_id
1 'polypeptide(L)'
;MDKNLPQTAKVESERIFHGDVFVDSYEWLRDRESEEVLSYLRAENDYTARVTADQEPLRETIFQEIKSRVLETDLSVPTRVGDWWYFTRTIEGEQYPVYCRVAALTEGSVEERFTPPQVEPEQTLSGEEVLLDCNDFARDLDFFSLGSFQPSLSGELLTFGVDDSGSERYRQYFKDLTTGELLDDHLDNIFSGAYLTPDAAGLVYSLVDDSWRPYEVRLHTIGSTEADRVLFTEKDPALWLESSLSEDRSHLVLTSYSSEYTEVRLLALDALEEPARLVIDKKQRIQYGVEPITIGGESYLLIQHDHEALNSELVLAPYPAGESFEDYRTRWLPVMPHRSDVRIEGFALTADHLVVTARQDTTVKVFLTELNQLSSLLASESAAGLDFSEPAGFFEEIYTTSVMSTSIDSPVVRILYTSWVTPTQIFDYFPRSESLNLRRETPVLGGYNPGDYTAYRMWAPARDGEMIPLSIIHRADLDLETEHPLFQHGYGSYEVSMDPYFSVARLSLLDRGVIYAVAHIRGGGELGRDWYQQGKKLKKINTFTDFIDSTDFLSQRRWVDANRIVIEGGSAGGLLMGAVANMAPEKYRAVIAEVPFVDALTTILDPDLPLSALEWEEWGNPIEDQQVYQYMKSYSPYENIRPVTYPAIVAITSFNDTRVLYVEPAKWIAKLRETVTADTPVPLLKIEMDGGHGGGSGRYTRWKETAWSYAFALTHLLPDAPK
;
A
#
# COMPACT_ATOMS: atom_id res chain seq x y z
N MET A 1 -36.62 -19.58 -4.72
CA MET A 1 -35.36 -19.39 -3.97
C MET A 1 -34.61 -20.71 -3.98
N ASP A 2 -33.32 -20.67 -4.27
CA ASP A 2 -32.44 -21.84 -4.16
C ASP A 2 -32.49 -22.36 -2.71
N LYS A 3 -32.83 -23.63 -2.51
CA LYS A 3 -32.94 -24.24 -1.16
C LYS A 3 -31.59 -24.32 -0.44
N ASN A 4 -30.50 -24.11 -1.18
CA ASN A 4 -29.13 -24.18 -0.68
C ASN A 4 -28.55 -22.79 -0.38
N LEU A 5 -29.33 -21.70 -0.53
CA LEU A 5 -28.89 -20.36 -0.12
C LEU A 5 -28.74 -20.30 1.41
N PRO A 6 -27.56 -19.90 1.94
CA PRO A 6 -27.35 -19.76 3.38
C PRO A 6 -28.44 -18.87 3.99
N GLN A 7 -29.04 -19.37 5.08
CA GLN A 7 -30.05 -18.62 5.82
C GLN A 7 -29.36 -17.94 6.99
N THR A 8 -29.47 -16.62 7.07
CA THR A 8 -28.92 -15.83 8.18
C THR A 8 -30.03 -15.53 9.17
N ALA A 9 -29.84 -15.94 10.43
CA ALA A 9 -30.76 -15.56 11.49
C ALA A 9 -30.77 -14.04 11.69
N LYS A 10 -31.92 -13.48 12.06
CA LYS A 10 -32.04 -12.08 12.46
C LYS A 10 -32.06 -12.01 13.98
N VAL A 11 -31.06 -11.34 14.54
CA VAL A 11 -30.98 -11.04 15.97
C VAL A 11 -30.83 -9.53 16.07
N GLU A 12 -31.89 -8.87 16.53
CA GLU A 12 -31.92 -7.41 16.61
C GLU A 12 -30.95 -6.91 17.69
N SER A 13 -30.02 -6.07 17.29
CA SER A 13 -29.16 -5.26 18.16
C SER A 13 -29.42 -3.77 17.86
N GLU A 14 -29.49 -2.94 18.89
CA GLU A 14 -29.72 -1.50 18.74
C GLU A 14 -28.42 -0.71 18.93
N ARG A 15 -28.11 0.16 17.97
CA ARG A 15 -27.08 1.19 18.08
C ARG A 15 -27.77 2.55 18.20
N ILE A 16 -27.47 3.31 19.26
CA ILE A 16 -28.10 4.62 19.53
C ILE A 16 -27.05 5.72 19.67
N PHE A 17 -27.04 6.67 18.75
CA PHE A 17 -26.16 7.85 18.78
C PHE A 17 -26.94 9.08 18.34
N HIS A 18 -26.70 10.23 18.98
CA HIS A 18 -27.35 11.51 18.63
C HIS A 18 -28.89 11.46 18.52
N GLY A 19 -29.53 10.55 19.26
CA GLY A 19 -30.98 10.31 19.23
C GLY A 19 -31.50 9.49 18.05
N ASP A 20 -30.62 9.03 17.16
CA ASP A 20 -30.91 8.12 16.06
C ASP A 20 -30.74 6.67 16.52
N VAL A 21 -31.74 5.83 16.26
CA VAL A 21 -31.74 4.40 16.59
C VAL A 21 -31.58 3.60 15.30
N PHE A 22 -30.47 2.87 15.18
CA PHE A 22 -30.22 1.93 14.10
C PHE A 22 -30.38 0.49 14.62
N VAL A 23 -31.26 -0.28 14.00
CA VAL A 23 -31.49 -1.70 14.35
C VAL A 23 -30.68 -2.57 13.40
N ASP A 24 -29.63 -3.18 13.92
CA ASP A 24 -28.76 -4.11 13.21
C ASP A 24 -29.20 -5.55 13.46
N SER A 25 -29.71 -6.22 12.44
CA SER A 25 -30.18 -7.62 12.55
C SER A 25 -29.06 -8.66 12.45
N TYR A 26 -27.83 -8.25 12.10
CA TYR A 26 -26.74 -9.16 11.75
C TYR A 26 -25.46 -8.91 12.58
N GLU A 27 -25.53 -8.06 13.60
CA GLU A 27 -24.38 -7.76 14.48
C GLU A 27 -23.84 -8.99 15.22
N TRP A 28 -24.69 -10.00 15.45
CA TRP A 28 -24.28 -11.29 16.02
C TRP A 28 -23.19 -12.01 15.21
N LEU A 29 -23.02 -11.68 13.91
CA LEU A 29 -21.95 -12.23 13.07
C LEU A 29 -20.54 -11.79 13.50
N ARG A 30 -20.41 -10.78 14.38
CA ARG A 30 -19.12 -10.32 14.91
C ARG A 30 -18.49 -11.31 15.89
N ASP A 31 -19.28 -12.21 16.48
CA ASP A 31 -18.78 -13.21 17.43
C ASP A 31 -17.93 -14.26 16.72
N ARG A 32 -16.64 -13.96 16.59
CA ARG A 32 -15.63 -14.76 15.90
C ARG A 32 -15.46 -16.17 16.47
N GLU A 33 -15.75 -16.34 17.76
CA GLU A 33 -15.63 -17.62 18.47
C GLU A 33 -16.90 -18.49 18.36
N SER A 34 -17.96 -17.97 17.74
CA SER A 34 -19.23 -18.68 17.58
C SER A 34 -19.17 -19.72 16.46
N GLU A 35 -19.43 -20.99 16.80
CA GLU A 35 -19.57 -22.05 15.80
C GLU A 35 -20.74 -21.79 14.83
N GLU A 36 -21.77 -21.05 15.25
CA GLU A 36 -22.86 -20.64 14.36
C GLU A 36 -22.36 -19.68 13.27
N VAL A 37 -21.49 -18.73 13.65
CA VAL A 37 -20.84 -17.80 12.71
C VAL A 37 -19.92 -18.58 11.77
N LEU A 38 -19.04 -19.43 12.29
CA LEU A 38 -18.15 -20.26 11.46
C LEU A 38 -18.92 -21.15 10.49
N SER A 39 -20.01 -21.77 10.94
CA SER A 39 -20.87 -22.57 10.08
C SER A 39 -21.54 -21.74 8.99
N TYR A 40 -21.96 -20.51 9.30
CA TYR A 40 -22.54 -19.60 8.31
C TYR A 40 -21.51 -19.19 7.25
N LEU A 41 -20.31 -18.79 7.66
CA LEU A 41 -19.23 -18.39 6.75
C LEU A 41 -18.81 -19.54 5.82
N ARG A 42 -18.70 -20.77 6.34
CA ARG A 42 -18.42 -21.97 5.52
C ARG A 42 -19.55 -22.24 4.51
N ALA A 43 -20.81 -22.08 4.94
CA ALA A 43 -21.96 -22.25 4.04
C ALA A 43 -21.99 -21.18 2.92
N GLU A 44 -21.54 -19.95 3.20
CA GLU A 44 -21.37 -18.91 2.18
C GLU A 44 -20.31 -19.28 1.15
N ASN A 45 -19.16 -19.80 1.60
CA ASN A 45 -18.13 -20.32 0.71
C ASN A 45 -18.64 -21.46 -0.17
N ASP A 46 -19.33 -22.44 0.42
CA ASP A 46 -19.92 -23.57 -0.32
C ASP A 46 -20.95 -23.09 -1.36
N TYR A 47 -21.77 -22.10 -0.99
CA TYR A 47 -22.74 -21.52 -1.90
C TYR A 47 -22.05 -20.82 -3.08
N THR A 48 -21.10 -19.94 -2.80
CA THR A 48 -20.34 -19.18 -3.80
C THR A 48 -19.58 -20.12 -4.73
N ALA A 49 -18.89 -21.13 -4.19
CA ALA A 49 -18.18 -22.13 -4.98
C ALA A 49 -19.12 -22.88 -5.94
N ARG A 50 -20.30 -23.27 -5.46
CA ARG A 50 -21.29 -24.00 -6.27
C ARG A 50 -21.89 -23.15 -7.39
N VAL A 51 -22.31 -21.91 -7.10
CA VAL A 51 -22.99 -21.07 -8.11
C VAL A 51 -22.04 -20.46 -9.13
N THR A 52 -20.73 -20.54 -8.88
CA THR A 52 -19.67 -20.11 -9.79
C THR A 52 -18.84 -21.28 -10.32
N ALA A 53 -19.27 -22.53 -10.11
CA ALA A 53 -18.53 -23.72 -10.52
C ALA A 53 -18.36 -23.82 -12.04
N ASP A 54 -19.26 -23.22 -12.82
CA ASP A 54 -19.18 -23.15 -14.28
C ASP A 54 -18.09 -22.20 -14.78
N GLN A 55 -17.50 -21.38 -13.90
CA GLN A 55 -16.39 -20.48 -14.22
C GLN A 55 -15.01 -21.13 -14.04
N GLU A 56 -14.95 -22.35 -13.50
CA GLU A 56 -13.69 -23.04 -13.20
C GLU A 56 -12.78 -23.24 -14.42
N PRO A 57 -13.28 -23.61 -15.62
CA PRO A 57 -12.41 -23.70 -16.80
C PRO A 57 -11.76 -22.36 -17.18
N LEU A 58 -12.52 -21.26 -17.11
CA LEU A 58 -11.98 -19.91 -17.32
C LEU A 58 -10.97 -19.51 -16.25
N ARG A 59 -11.20 -19.84 -14.97
CA ARG A 59 -10.24 -19.58 -13.88
C ARG A 59 -8.92 -20.29 -14.14
N GLU A 60 -8.97 -21.58 -14.45
CA GLU A 60 -7.77 -22.36 -14.75
C GLU A 60 -7.05 -21.79 -15.98
N THR A 61 -7.80 -21.39 -17.01
CA THR A 61 -7.23 -20.75 -18.20
C THR A 61 -6.49 -19.45 -17.84
N ILE A 62 -7.09 -18.57 -17.06
CA ILE A 62 -6.46 -17.30 -16.63
C ILE A 62 -5.26 -17.57 -15.72
N PHE A 63 -5.36 -18.54 -14.81
CA PHE A 63 -4.23 -18.94 -13.97
C PHE A 63 -3.05 -19.43 -14.80
N GLN A 64 -3.29 -20.31 -15.79
CA GLN A 64 -2.24 -20.79 -16.69
C GLN A 64 -1.69 -19.68 -17.59
N GLU A 65 -2.53 -18.73 -18.00
CA GLU A 65 -2.09 -17.53 -18.73
C GLU A 65 -1.16 -16.65 -17.89
N ILE A 66 -1.50 -16.40 -16.61
CA ILE A 66 -0.61 -15.68 -15.69
C ILE A 66 0.70 -16.45 -15.53
N LYS A 67 0.61 -17.74 -15.16
CA LYS A 67 1.76 -18.60 -14.93
C LYS A 67 2.70 -18.66 -16.14
N SER A 68 2.16 -18.87 -17.34
CA SER A 68 2.95 -19.01 -18.57
C SER A 68 3.61 -17.71 -19.05
N ARG A 69 3.17 -16.55 -18.55
CA ARG A 69 3.78 -15.24 -18.82
C ARG A 69 4.80 -14.82 -17.75
N VAL A 70 4.84 -15.48 -16.60
CA VAL A 70 5.78 -15.20 -15.51
C VAL A 70 6.99 -16.13 -15.60
N LEU A 71 8.19 -15.58 -15.46
CA LEU A 71 9.38 -16.39 -15.22
C LEU A 71 9.36 -16.87 -13.76
N GLU A 72 9.11 -18.16 -13.54
CA GLU A 72 8.87 -18.69 -12.19
C GLU A 72 10.15 -18.93 -11.38
N THR A 73 11.24 -19.27 -12.05
CA THR A 73 12.58 -19.30 -11.46
C THR A 73 13.26 -17.98 -11.79
N ASP A 74 13.33 -17.09 -10.82
CA ASP A 74 13.68 -15.68 -11.04
C ASP A 74 14.38 -15.06 -9.83
N LEU A 75 14.83 -13.81 -9.94
CA LEU A 75 15.70 -13.15 -8.96
C LEU A 75 15.44 -11.65 -8.81
N SER A 76 15.83 -11.07 -7.68
CA SER A 76 15.89 -9.60 -7.55
C SER A 76 17.24 -9.05 -8.01
N VAL A 77 17.28 -7.75 -8.34
CA VAL A 77 18.57 -7.05 -8.49
C VAL A 77 19.24 -6.95 -7.12
N PRO A 78 20.51 -7.35 -6.95
CA PRO A 78 21.16 -7.31 -5.64
C PRO A 78 21.32 -5.91 -5.07
N THR A 79 20.96 -5.72 -3.80
CA THR A 79 21.09 -4.47 -3.04
C THR A 79 22.25 -4.58 -2.07
N ARG A 80 23.08 -3.52 -1.96
CA ARG A 80 24.25 -3.52 -1.09
C ARG A 80 23.88 -3.08 0.32
N VAL A 81 24.35 -3.82 1.32
CA VAL A 81 24.41 -3.38 2.72
C VAL A 81 25.77 -3.74 3.26
N GLY A 82 26.57 -2.72 3.63
CA GLY A 82 27.95 -2.90 4.05
C GLY A 82 28.80 -3.62 3.00
N ASP A 83 29.45 -4.70 3.42
CA ASP A 83 30.35 -5.51 2.59
C ASP A 83 29.65 -6.67 1.86
N TRP A 84 28.32 -6.63 1.77
CA TRP A 84 27.52 -7.69 1.17
C TRP A 84 26.50 -7.17 0.16
N TRP A 85 26.25 -7.96 -0.88
CA TRP A 85 25.13 -7.84 -1.79
C TRP A 85 24.05 -8.84 -1.39
N TYR A 86 22.83 -8.36 -1.13
CA TYR A 86 21.66 -9.16 -0.77
C TYR A 86 20.69 -9.24 -1.93
N PHE A 87 20.12 -10.41 -2.18
CA PHE A 87 19.14 -10.62 -3.24
C PHE A 87 18.20 -11.76 -2.88
N THR A 88 17.11 -11.87 -3.62
CA THR A 88 16.17 -12.98 -3.49
C THR A 88 16.17 -13.83 -4.75
N ARG A 89 15.86 -15.12 -4.57
CA ARG A 89 15.55 -16.06 -5.64
C ARG A 89 14.12 -16.58 -5.46
N THR A 90 13.46 -16.90 -6.56
CA THR A 90 12.23 -17.69 -6.57
C THR A 90 12.49 -18.97 -7.36
N ILE A 91 11.80 -20.05 -7.00
CA ILE A 91 12.00 -21.39 -7.58
C ILE A 91 10.67 -21.85 -8.15
N GLU A 92 10.65 -22.34 -9.39
CA GLU A 92 9.44 -22.93 -9.99
C GLU A 92 8.82 -23.99 -9.08
N GLY A 93 7.49 -23.91 -8.89
CA GLY A 93 6.73 -24.78 -8.00
C GLY A 93 6.67 -24.29 -6.54
N GLU A 94 7.53 -23.35 -6.14
CA GLU A 94 7.61 -22.84 -4.77
C GLU A 94 6.87 -21.52 -4.57
N GLN A 95 6.34 -21.30 -3.36
CA GLN A 95 5.43 -20.20 -3.03
C GLN A 95 6.16 -18.91 -2.63
N TYR A 96 7.35 -19.03 -2.06
CA TYR A 96 8.04 -17.99 -1.32
C TYR A 96 9.50 -17.81 -1.82
N PRO A 97 10.09 -16.62 -1.61
CA PRO A 97 11.47 -16.37 -2.01
C PRO A 97 12.49 -17.06 -1.08
N VAL A 98 13.68 -17.29 -1.62
CA VAL A 98 14.90 -17.64 -0.87
C VAL A 98 15.77 -16.39 -0.81
N TYR A 99 16.15 -15.97 0.40
CA TYR A 99 17.03 -14.83 0.62
C TYR A 99 18.48 -15.28 0.60
N CYS A 100 19.28 -14.64 -0.25
CA CYS A 100 20.68 -14.94 -0.46
C CYS A 100 21.57 -13.71 -0.28
N ARG A 101 22.87 -13.93 -0.11
CA ARG A 101 23.89 -12.89 -0.23
C ARG A 101 25.16 -13.37 -0.89
N VAL A 102 25.98 -12.42 -1.32
CA VAL A 102 27.36 -12.65 -1.76
C VAL A 102 28.24 -11.47 -1.33
N ALA A 103 29.53 -11.72 -1.09
CA ALA A 103 30.47 -10.66 -0.71
C ALA A 103 30.56 -9.56 -1.78
N ALA A 104 30.58 -8.30 -1.34
CA ALA A 104 30.81 -7.15 -2.20
C ALA A 104 32.31 -6.96 -2.49
N LEU A 105 32.61 -6.30 -3.61
CA LEU A 105 33.98 -5.91 -3.93
C LEU A 105 34.45 -4.79 -2.98
N THR A 106 35.63 -4.99 -2.41
CA THR A 106 36.32 -4.01 -1.54
C THR A 106 37.36 -3.18 -2.29
N GLU A 107 37.88 -3.70 -3.42
CA GLU A 107 38.86 -3.05 -4.29
C GLU A 107 38.25 -2.69 -5.66
N GLY A 108 38.92 -1.82 -6.41
CA GLY A 108 38.48 -1.33 -7.72
C GLY A 108 37.97 0.12 -7.70
N SER A 109 37.53 0.60 -8.86
CA SER A 109 36.86 1.90 -8.98
C SER A 109 35.57 1.95 -8.17
N VAL A 110 35.08 3.15 -7.87
CA VAL A 110 33.80 3.34 -7.17
C VAL A 110 32.67 2.68 -7.94
N GLU A 111 32.61 2.87 -9.26
CA GLU A 111 31.57 2.27 -10.11
C GLU A 111 31.63 0.74 -10.11
N GLU A 112 32.82 0.13 -10.16
CA GLU A 112 32.96 -1.32 -10.06
C GLU A 112 32.51 -1.85 -8.69
N ARG A 113 32.86 -1.17 -7.59
CA ARG A 113 32.48 -1.59 -6.24
C ARG A 113 30.98 -1.50 -5.99
N PHE A 114 30.29 -0.53 -6.61
CA PHE A 114 28.85 -0.31 -6.46
C PHE A 114 28.02 -0.88 -7.62
N THR A 115 28.66 -1.59 -8.56
CA THR A 115 27.93 -2.37 -9.57
C THR A 115 27.53 -3.71 -8.95
N PRO A 116 26.23 -4.05 -8.90
CA PRO A 116 25.78 -5.32 -8.37
C PRO A 116 26.27 -6.48 -9.26
N PRO A 117 26.54 -7.67 -8.69
CA PRO A 117 26.84 -8.84 -9.49
C PRO A 117 25.64 -9.21 -10.36
N GLN A 118 25.91 -9.67 -11.59
CA GLN A 118 24.88 -10.22 -12.45
C GLN A 118 24.48 -11.60 -11.93
N VAL A 119 23.21 -11.76 -11.58
CA VAL A 119 22.65 -13.02 -11.13
C VAL A 119 21.84 -13.61 -12.27
N GLU A 120 22.07 -14.88 -12.58
CA GLU A 120 21.28 -15.64 -13.56
C GLU A 120 20.40 -16.65 -12.80
N PRO A 121 19.13 -16.88 -13.21
CA PRO A 121 18.20 -17.69 -12.44
C PRO A 121 18.70 -19.10 -12.08
N GLU A 122 19.38 -19.76 -13.01
CA GLU A 122 19.87 -21.14 -12.85
C GLU A 122 21.35 -21.22 -12.41
N GLN A 123 22.00 -20.09 -12.11
CA GLN A 123 23.41 -20.08 -11.71
C GLN A 123 23.58 -19.56 -10.29
N THR A 124 24.23 -20.36 -9.44
CA THR A 124 24.69 -19.93 -8.13
C THR A 124 25.94 -19.06 -8.29
N LEU A 125 25.97 -17.90 -7.63
CA LEU A 125 27.18 -17.06 -7.62
C LEU A 125 28.30 -17.74 -6.82
N SER A 126 29.55 -17.48 -7.19
CA SER A 126 30.68 -17.93 -6.40
C SER A 126 30.66 -17.26 -5.02
N GLY A 127 30.57 -18.06 -3.95
CA GLY A 127 30.47 -17.56 -2.58
C GLY A 127 29.06 -17.08 -2.20
N GLU A 128 28.03 -17.52 -2.92
CA GLU A 128 26.64 -17.29 -2.52
C GLU A 128 26.29 -18.04 -1.23
N GLU A 129 25.63 -17.35 -0.31
CA GLU A 129 25.14 -17.88 0.95
C GLU A 129 23.62 -17.74 1.04
N VAL A 130 22.92 -18.83 1.39
CA VAL A 130 21.48 -18.81 1.68
C VAL A 130 21.26 -18.38 3.13
N LEU A 131 20.53 -17.28 3.30
CA LEU A 131 20.22 -16.69 4.59
C LEU A 131 18.92 -17.25 5.17
N LEU A 132 17.87 -17.31 4.36
CA LEU A 132 16.56 -17.82 4.74
C LEU A 132 15.86 -18.41 3.51
N ASP A 133 15.58 -19.71 3.55
CA ASP A 133 14.64 -20.33 2.62
C ASP A 133 13.24 -20.27 3.23
N CYS A 134 12.41 -19.35 2.73
CA CYS A 134 11.06 -19.18 3.26
C CYS A 134 10.16 -20.38 2.92
N ASN A 135 10.46 -21.19 1.92
CA ASN A 135 9.68 -22.39 1.59
C ASN A 135 9.95 -23.51 2.60
N ASP A 136 11.22 -23.70 2.96
CA ASP A 136 11.60 -24.63 4.03
C ASP A 136 10.99 -24.20 5.37
N PHE A 137 11.05 -22.90 5.69
CA PHE A 137 10.49 -22.34 6.91
C PHE A 137 8.96 -22.45 6.96
N ALA A 138 8.27 -22.22 5.85
CA ALA A 138 6.82 -22.22 5.78
C ALA A 138 6.19 -23.61 5.54
N ARG A 139 6.99 -24.69 5.43
CA ARG A 139 6.52 -26.02 4.98
C ARG A 139 5.33 -26.56 5.77
N ASP A 140 5.31 -26.31 7.08
CA ASP A 140 4.31 -26.83 8.01
C ASP A 140 3.33 -25.73 8.50
N LEU A 141 3.29 -24.58 7.82
CA LEU A 141 2.42 -23.45 8.17
C LEU A 141 1.30 -23.29 7.14
N ASP A 142 0.07 -23.06 7.62
CA ASP A 142 -1.08 -22.78 6.77
C ASP A 142 -1.02 -21.36 6.16
N PHE A 143 -0.37 -20.44 6.86
CA PHE A 143 -0.08 -19.08 6.40
C PHE A 143 1.39 -18.72 6.68
N PHE A 144 2.00 -17.94 5.80
CA PHE A 144 3.34 -17.39 6.03
C PHE A 144 3.50 -16.00 5.44
N SER A 145 3.92 -15.06 6.28
CA SER A 145 4.33 -13.72 5.86
C SER A 145 5.58 -13.28 6.61
N LEU A 146 6.50 -12.64 5.88
CA LEU A 146 7.72 -12.08 6.43
C LEU A 146 7.49 -10.60 6.75
N GLY A 147 7.44 -10.24 8.03
CA GLY A 147 7.19 -8.87 8.50
C GLY A 147 8.44 -8.01 8.69
N SER A 148 9.62 -8.63 8.74
CA SER A 148 10.90 -7.93 8.75
C SER A 148 11.99 -8.86 8.25
N PHE A 149 13.02 -8.29 7.62
CA PHE A 149 14.24 -8.99 7.24
C PHE A 149 15.39 -7.99 7.27
N GLN A 150 16.28 -8.10 8.25
CA GLN A 150 17.34 -7.13 8.41
C GLN A 150 18.67 -7.79 8.82
N PRO A 151 19.67 -7.78 7.92
CA PRO A 151 21.04 -8.11 8.28
C PRO A 151 21.70 -6.98 9.08
N SER A 152 22.59 -7.35 10.00
CA SER A 152 23.51 -6.44 10.66
C SER A 152 24.50 -5.81 9.67
N LEU A 153 25.09 -4.66 10.03
CA LEU A 153 26.11 -4.00 9.22
C LEU A 153 27.37 -4.85 9.03
N SER A 154 27.76 -5.64 10.04
CA SER A 154 28.86 -6.60 9.93
C SER A 154 28.53 -7.79 9.02
N GLY A 155 27.23 -8.07 8.82
CA GLY A 155 26.77 -9.28 8.16
C GLY A 155 27.01 -10.55 8.99
N GLU A 156 27.13 -10.45 10.31
CA GLU A 156 27.32 -11.63 11.19
C GLU A 156 26.01 -12.09 11.83
N LEU A 157 25.03 -11.21 11.94
CA LEU A 157 23.70 -11.47 12.47
C LEU A 157 22.62 -11.10 11.45
N LEU A 158 21.56 -11.91 11.38
CA LEU A 158 20.30 -11.61 10.70
C LEU A 158 19.16 -11.62 11.71
N THR A 159 18.25 -10.67 11.60
CA THR A 159 16.96 -10.74 12.28
C THR A 159 15.81 -10.74 11.28
N PHE A 160 14.77 -11.54 11.53
CA PHE A 160 13.60 -11.62 10.66
C PHE A 160 12.32 -11.95 11.43
N GLY A 161 11.18 -11.38 11.00
CA GLY A 161 9.89 -11.53 11.67
C GLY A 161 8.91 -12.36 10.84
N VAL A 162 8.23 -13.32 11.47
CA VAL A 162 7.26 -14.22 10.79
C VAL A 162 5.87 -14.09 11.42
N ASP A 163 4.87 -13.92 10.57
CA ASP A 163 3.45 -14.10 10.88
C ASP A 163 2.96 -15.39 10.22
N ASP A 164 2.46 -16.32 11.03
CA ASP A 164 2.00 -17.64 10.66
C ASP A 164 0.46 -17.78 10.61
N SER A 165 -0.26 -16.66 10.76
CA SER A 165 -1.73 -16.64 10.90
C SER A 165 -2.43 -15.57 10.05
N GLY A 166 -1.69 -14.58 9.53
CA GLY A 166 -2.26 -13.44 8.79
C GLY A 166 -2.82 -12.34 9.70
N SER A 167 -2.52 -12.41 11.00
CA SER A 167 -2.97 -11.44 12.00
C SER A 167 -2.10 -10.18 12.10
N GLU A 168 -1.03 -10.10 11.29
CA GLU A 168 -0.04 -9.02 11.32
C GLU A 168 0.60 -8.87 12.71
N ARG A 169 0.77 -9.99 13.43
CA ARG A 169 1.54 -10.13 14.66
C ARG A 169 2.69 -11.09 14.41
N TYR A 170 3.89 -10.66 14.75
CA TYR A 170 5.10 -11.34 14.31
C TYR A 170 5.85 -11.94 15.49
N ARG A 171 6.42 -13.13 15.25
CA ARG A 171 7.55 -13.65 16.03
C ARG A 171 8.85 -13.23 15.36
N GLN A 172 9.69 -12.50 16.08
CA GLN A 172 11.02 -12.09 15.63
C GLN A 172 12.07 -13.13 16.01
N TYR A 173 12.84 -13.55 15.03
CA TYR A 173 13.94 -14.51 15.17
C TYR A 173 15.29 -13.82 14.95
N PHE A 174 16.34 -14.44 15.49
CA PHE A 174 17.73 -14.06 15.27
C PHE A 174 18.52 -15.26 14.75
N LYS A 175 19.36 -15.02 13.75
CA LYS A 175 20.21 -16.04 13.11
C LYS A 175 21.65 -15.58 13.08
N ASP A 176 22.53 -16.38 13.68
CA ASP A 176 23.98 -16.21 13.53
C ASP A 176 24.38 -16.68 12.13
N LEU A 177 24.88 -15.75 11.31
CA LEU A 177 25.28 -16.01 9.93
C LEU A 177 26.68 -16.63 9.82
N THR A 178 27.45 -16.66 10.90
CA THR A 178 28.76 -17.34 10.96
C THR A 178 28.60 -18.84 11.19
N THR A 179 27.61 -19.24 12.01
CA THR A 179 27.29 -20.65 12.28
C THR A 179 26.15 -21.18 11.40
N GLY A 180 25.27 -20.29 10.95
CA GLY A 180 24.04 -20.64 10.24
C GLY A 180 22.89 -21.07 11.15
N GLU A 181 23.06 -20.97 12.47
CA GLU A 181 22.08 -21.43 13.46
C GLU A 181 21.16 -20.29 13.92
N LEU A 182 19.90 -20.64 14.23
CA LEU A 182 19.00 -19.72 14.95
C LEU A 182 19.45 -19.63 16.40
N LEU A 183 19.39 -18.42 16.96
CA LEU A 183 19.58 -18.21 18.40
C LEU A 183 18.33 -18.68 19.15
N ASP A 184 18.48 -19.04 20.43
CA ASP A 184 17.35 -19.36 21.32
C ASP A 184 16.44 -18.13 21.59
N ASP A 185 17.01 -16.95 21.42
CA ASP A 185 16.37 -15.66 21.63
C ASP A 185 15.30 -15.35 20.57
N HIS A 186 14.15 -14.84 21.00
CA HIS A 186 13.04 -14.47 20.13
C HIS A 186 12.07 -13.51 20.84
N LEU A 187 11.31 -12.74 20.05
CA LEU A 187 10.27 -11.84 20.54
C LEU A 187 8.92 -12.21 19.92
N ASP A 188 7.89 -12.32 20.75
CA ASP A 188 6.55 -12.71 20.32
C ASP A 188 5.58 -11.53 20.30
N ASN A 189 4.58 -11.62 19.41
CA ASN A 189 3.47 -10.67 19.30
C ASN A 189 3.91 -9.21 19.09
N ILE A 190 5.01 -9.01 18.35
CA ILE A 190 5.47 -7.68 17.98
C ILE A 190 4.77 -7.21 16.70
N PHE A 191 4.81 -5.91 16.45
CA PHE A 191 4.37 -5.34 15.19
C PHE A 191 5.34 -5.70 14.04
N SER A 192 4.91 -5.50 12.79
CA SER A 192 5.83 -5.60 11.65
C SER A 192 6.94 -4.57 11.75
N GLY A 193 8.10 -4.89 11.18
CA GLY A 193 9.28 -4.06 11.27
C GLY A 193 10.03 -4.21 12.61
N ALA A 194 11.35 -4.32 12.51
CA ALA A 194 12.27 -4.23 13.62
C ALA A 194 13.66 -3.91 13.04
N TYR A 195 14.50 -3.23 13.81
CA TYR A 195 15.85 -2.94 13.35
C TYR A 195 16.91 -3.01 14.44
N LEU A 196 18.05 -3.58 14.05
CA LEU A 196 19.26 -3.71 14.84
C LEU A 196 19.88 -2.34 15.08
N THR A 197 20.40 -2.15 16.30
CA THR A 197 21.33 -1.07 16.59
C THR A 197 22.58 -1.21 15.70
N PRO A 198 23.32 -0.13 15.41
CA PRO A 198 24.47 -0.19 14.50
C PRO A 198 25.54 -1.21 14.90
N ASP A 199 25.69 -1.49 16.20
CA ASP A 199 26.61 -2.48 16.76
C ASP A 199 26.02 -3.92 16.82
N ALA A 200 24.77 -4.09 16.38
CA ALA A 200 24.00 -5.34 16.44
C ALA A 200 23.86 -5.95 17.85
N ALA A 201 24.01 -5.15 18.92
CA ALA A 201 23.84 -5.61 20.30
C ALA A 201 22.37 -5.54 20.78
N GLY A 202 21.54 -4.72 20.14
CA GLY A 202 20.14 -4.58 20.46
C GLY A 202 19.23 -4.55 19.24
N LEU A 203 17.94 -4.75 19.48
CA LEU A 203 16.87 -4.66 18.50
C LEU A 203 15.84 -3.65 18.98
N VAL A 204 15.53 -2.65 18.15
CA VAL A 204 14.40 -1.75 18.34
C VAL A 204 13.19 -2.30 17.62
N TYR A 205 12.06 -2.38 18.32
CA TYR A 205 10.82 -2.95 17.80
C TYR A 205 9.60 -2.25 18.41
N SER A 206 8.44 -2.46 17.80
CA SER A 206 7.16 -1.88 18.25
C SER A 206 6.20 -2.96 18.75
N LEU A 207 5.39 -2.61 19.74
CA LEU A 207 4.21 -3.38 20.16
C LEU A 207 2.92 -2.69 19.72
N VAL A 208 1.90 -3.50 19.47
CA VAL A 208 0.52 -3.02 19.27
C VAL A 208 -0.33 -3.18 20.52
N ASP A 209 -1.30 -2.28 20.70
CA ASP A 209 -2.30 -2.38 21.77
C ASP A 209 -3.45 -3.33 21.39
N ASP A 210 -4.50 -3.38 22.22
CA ASP A 210 -5.67 -4.24 22.02
C ASP A 210 -6.47 -3.85 20.76
N SER A 211 -6.38 -2.58 20.33
CA SER A 211 -6.94 -2.07 19.07
C SER A 211 -5.97 -2.23 17.89
N TRP A 212 -4.97 -3.10 18.01
CA TRP A 212 -3.98 -3.37 16.94
C TRP A 212 -3.18 -2.12 16.50
N ARG A 213 -3.15 -1.06 17.30
CA ARG A 213 -2.39 0.17 17.00
C ARG A 213 -0.98 0.06 17.57
N PRO A 214 0.09 0.28 16.78
CA PRO A 214 1.43 0.38 17.33
C PRO A 214 1.54 1.64 18.17
N TYR A 215 1.93 1.45 19.43
CA TYR A 215 1.87 2.51 20.44
C TYR A 215 3.10 2.57 21.33
N GLU A 216 3.93 1.52 21.37
CA GLU A 216 5.10 1.47 22.24
C GLU A 216 6.31 0.93 21.50
N VAL A 217 7.40 1.70 21.52
CA VAL A 217 8.70 1.32 20.95
C VAL A 217 9.62 0.89 22.08
N ARG A 218 10.25 -0.28 21.92
CA ARG A 218 11.11 -0.92 22.91
C ARG A 218 12.49 -1.23 22.34
N LEU A 219 13.46 -1.36 23.23
CA LEU A 219 14.80 -1.88 22.96
C LEU A 219 14.96 -3.22 23.67
N HIS A 220 15.17 -4.26 22.88
CA HIS A 220 15.63 -5.57 23.32
C HIS A 220 17.16 -5.64 23.27
N THR A 221 17.78 -6.21 24.31
CA THR A 221 19.22 -6.54 24.30
C THR A 221 19.38 -8.01 23.93
N ILE A 222 20.01 -8.28 22.80
CA ILE A 222 20.06 -9.63 22.22
C ILE A 222 20.82 -10.58 23.16
N GLY A 223 20.23 -11.75 23.41
CA GLY A 223 20.71 -12.77 24.33
C GLY A 223 20.44 -12.48 25.80
N SER A 224 19.76 -11.37 26.12
CA SER A 224 19.35 -11.03 27.49
C SER A 224 17.99 -11.63 27.84
N THR A 225 17.82 -12.05 29.09
CA THR A 225 16.51 -12.42 29.66
C THR A 225 15.91 -11.32 30.52
N GLU A 226 16.56 -10.15 30.59
CA GLU A 226 16.03 -8.99 31.30
C GLU A 226 14.83 -8.39 30.55
N ALA A 227 14.00 -7.62 31.25
CA ALA A 227 12.87 -6.96 30.61
C ALA A 227 13.35 -5.85 29.66
N ASP A 228 12.81 -5.85 28.43
CA ASP A 228 13.12 -4.86 27.41
C ASP A 228 12.78 -3.44 27.88
N ARG A 229 13.62 -2.48 27.50
CA ARG A 229 13.46 -1.08 27.88
C ARG A 229 12.44 -0.41 26.96
N VAL A 230 11.45 0.26 27.54
CA VAL A 230 10.57 1.16 26.79
C VAL A 230 11.34 2.44 26.40
N LEU A 231 11.41 2.73 25.11
CA LEU A 231 12.01 3.96 24.58
C LEU A 231 10.98 5.07 24.45
N PHE A 232 9.77 4.75 24.00
CA PHE A 232 8.68 5.71 23.85
C PHE A 232 7.30 5.05 23.84
N THR A 233 6.29 5.74 24.35
CA THR A 233 4.88 5.30 24.34
C THR A 233 3.99 6.45 23.87
N GLU A 234 3.22 6.23 22.81
CA GLU A 234 2.14 7.11 22.35
C GLU A 234 0.84 6.77 23.05
N LYS A 235 0.31 7.75 23.80
CA LYS A 235 -0.86 7.60 24.68
C LYS A 235 -2.17 7.99 24.00
N ASP A 236 -2.07 8.73 22.91
CA ASP A 236 -3.22 9.19 22.15
C ASP A 236 -3.67 8.07 21.20
N PRO A 237 -4.87 7.47 21.39
CA PRO A 237 -5.34 6.38 20.54
C PRO A 237 -5.59 6.82 19.10
N ALA A 238 -5.70 8.13 18.83
CA ALA A 238 -5.83 8.68 17.49
C ALA A 238 -4.48 8.88 16.77
N LEU A 239 -3.36 8.46 17.37
CA LEU A 239 -2.02 8.54 16.78
C LEU A 239 -1.35 7.18 16.65
N TRP A 240 -0.84 6.92 15.45
CA TRP A 240 0.00 5.78 15.13
C TRP A 240 1.44 6.08 15.51
N LEU A 241 2.11 5.17 16.22
CA LEU A 241 3.54 5.31 16.51
C LEU A 241 4.36 4.46 15.54
N GLU A 242 5.18 5.12 14.75
CA GLU A 242 6.21 4.51 13.91
C GLU A 242 7.60 4.85 14.44
N SER A 243 8.57 4.01 14.09
CA SER A 243 9.97 4.25 14.41
C SER A 243 10.88 3.81 13.27
N SER A 244 11.94 4.57 13.01
CA SER A 244 12.94 4.27 11.99
C SER A 244 14.33 4.75 12.43
N LEU A 245 15.37 4.32 11.71
CA LEU A 245 16.71 4.89 11.85
C LEU A 245 16.87 6.06 10.87
N SER A 246 17.59 7.10 11.28
CA SER A 246 18.12 8.09 10.34
C SER A 246 19.03 7.41 9.31
N GLU A 247 19.17 8.00 8.11
CA GLU A 247 19.97 7.47 7.00
C GLU A 247 21.44 7.24 7.41
N ASP A 248 21.98 8.15 8.23
CA ASP A 248 23.32 8.06 8.82
C ASP A 248 23.42 7.11 10.03
N ARG A 249 22.29 6.53 10.46
CA ARG A 249 22.15 5.65 11.62
C ARG A 249 22.74 6.24 12.90
N SER A 250 22.60 7.55 13.09
CA SER A 250 22.96 8.25 14.33
C SER A 250 21.77 8.42 15.28
N HIS A 251 20.54 8.43 14.75
CA HIS A 251 19.32 8.65 15.52
C HIS A 251 18.26 7.57 15.24
N LEU A 252 17.49 7.29 16.28
CA LEU A 252 16.16 6.73 16.21
C LEU A 252 15.17 7.89 16.01
N VAL A 253 14.40 7.83 14.92
CA VAL A 253 13.32 8.77 14.59
C VAL A 253 12.00 8.14 15.03
N LEU A 254 11.35 8.76 16.02
CA LEU A 254 10.06 8.34 16.58
C LEU A 254 8.98 9.27 16.03
N THR A 255 7.99 8.71 15.35
CA THR A 255 6.97 9.47 14.63
C THR A 255 5.60 9.07 15.13
N SER A 256 4.94 9.95 15.88
CA SER A 256 3.52 9.82 16.21
C SER A 256 2.70 10.58 15.17
N TYR A 257 1.80 9.92 14.44
CA TYR A 257 1.06 10.59 13.35
C TYR A 257 -0.39 10.12 13.18
N SER A 258 -1.15 10.95 12.49
CA SER A 258 -2.45 10.64 11.89
C SER A 258 -2.45 11.10 10.43
N SER A 259 -3.59 10.96 9.75
CA SER A 259 -3.74 11.45 8.38
C SER A 259 -3.72 12.99 8.25
N GLU A 260 -3.65 13.75 9.35
CA GLU A 260 -3.62 15.22 9.33
C GLU A 260 -2.39 15.88 9.93
N TYR A 261 -1.68 15.21 10.84
CA TYR A 261 -0.54 15.80 11.50
C TYR A 261 0.40 14.77 12.09
N THR A 262 1.62 15.21 12.36
CA THR A 262 2.73 14.41 12.87
C THR A 262 3.36 15.11 14.09
N GLU A 263 3.96 14.33 14.98
CA GLU A 263 4.97 14.76 15.96
C GLU A 263 6.17 13.81 15.84
N VAL A 264 7.34 14.39 15.56
CA VAL A 264 8.62 13.68 15.44
C VAL A 264 9.50 13.99 16.64
N ARG A 265 10.07 12.93 17.23
CA ARG A 265 11.09 12.99 18.27
C ARG A 265 12.34 12.25 17.81
N LEU A 266 13.51 12.83 18.09
CA LEU A 266 14.81 12.25 17.76
C LEU A 266 15.49 11.75 19.03
N LEU A 267 15.95 10.51 19.01
CA LEU A 267 16.72 9.90 20.10
C LEU A 267 18.07 9.42 19.55
N ALA A 268 19.17 9.88 20.12
CA ALA A 268 20.50 9.46 19.68
C ALA A 268 20.74 7.98 20.01
N LEU A 269 21.27 7.21 19.06
CA LEU A 269 21.47 5.76 19.23
C LEU A 269 22.60 5.42 20.19
N ASP A 270 23.53 6.34 20.44
CA ASP A 270 24.60 6.20 21.42
C ASP A 270 24.21 6.64 22.84
N ALA A 271 22.98 7.14 23.02
CA ALA A 271 22.44 7.64 24.29
C ALA A 271 20.94 7.29 24.44
N LEU A 272 20.58 6.04 24.18
CA LEU A 272 19.19 5.55 24.21
C LEU A 272 18.52 5.61 25.60
N GLU A 273 19.26 5.93 26.67
CA GLU A 273 18.75 6.25 28.01
C GLU A 273 18.26 7.68 28.18
N GLU A 274 18.65 8.59 27.30
CA GLU A 274 18.24 9.99 27.33
C GLU A 274 16.81 10.14 26.77
N PRO A 275 16.08 11.22 27.13
CA PRO A 275 14.76 11.45 26.58
C PRO A 275 14.83 11.87 25.11
N ALA A 276 13.93 11.33 24.28
CA ALA A 276 13.80 11.72 22.89
C ALA A 276 13.43 13.22 22.74
N ARG A 277 14.20 13.93 21.91
CA ARG A 277 14.07 15.37 21.66
C ARG A 277 12.96 15.66 20.67
N LEU A 278 11.95 16.43 21.10
CA LEU A 278 10.88 16.92 20.24
C LEU A 278 11.39 17.88 19.17
N VAL A 279 10.94 17.69 17.92
CA VAL A 279 11.23 18.62 16.80
C VAL A 279 10.14 19.69 16.68
N ILE A 280 8.88 19.30 16.44
CA ILE A 280 7.71 20.19 16.36
C ILE A 280 6.55 19.52 17.11
N ASP A 281 5.87 20.27 18.00
CA ASP A 281 4.74 19.78 18.82
C ASP A 281 3.50 19.52 17.93
N LYS A 282 2.81 18.38 18.14
CA LYS A 282 1.59 18.02 17.39
C LYS A 282 0.50 19.09 17.38
N LYS A 283 0.47 20.01 18.36
CA LYS A 283 -0.48 21.15 18.40
C LYS A 283 -0.40 22.06 17.18
N GLN A 284 0.71 22.05 16.44
CA GLN A 284 0.81 22.82 15.19
C GLN A 284 -0.07 22.23 14.08
N ARG A 285 -0.50 20.97 14.21
CA ARG A 285 -1.31 20.25 13.22
C ARG A 285 -0.72 20.32 11.80
N ILE A 286 0.56 20.01 11.69
CA ILE A 286 1.28 19.92 10.41
C ILE A 286 1.73 18.49 10.19
N GLN A 287 1.73 18.03 8.95
CA GLN A 287 2.42 16.81 8.56
C GLN A 287 3.86 17.15 8.23
N TYR A 288 4.79 16.41 8.80
CA TYR A 288 6.20 16.60 8.50
C TYR A 288 7.03 15.33 8.73
N GLY A 289 8.11 15.21 7.97
CA GLY A 289 9.18 14.22 8.14
C GLY A 289 10.51 14.93 8.41
N VAL A 290 11.44 14.24 9.07
CA VAL A 290 12.72 14.81 9.50
C VAL A 290 13.86 13.84 9.23
N GLU A 291 14.94 14.34 8.65
CA GLU A 291 16.21 13.62 8.52
C GLU A 291 17.36 14.44 9.10
N PRO A 292 18.04 13.95 10.16
CA PRO A 292 19.30 14.53 10.64
C PRO A 292 20.38 14.55 9.55
N ILE A 293 21.13 15.64 9.46
CA ILE A 293 22.27 15.75 8.54
C ILE A 293 23.40 16.55 9.14
N THR A 294 24.65 16.21 8.80
CA THR A 294 25.83 16.98 9.19
C THR A 294 26.38 17.76 8.00
N ILE A 295 26.52 19.08 8.14
CA ILE A 295 27.08 19.97 7.12
C ILE A 295 28.20 20.79 7.74
N GLY A 296 29.42 20.70 7.19
CA GLY A 296 30.56 21.45 7.71
C GLY A 296 30.98 21.09 9.15
N GLY A 297 30.58 19.92 9.64
CA GLY A 297 30.82 19.48 11.03
C GLY A 297 29.74 19.91 12.03
N GLU A 298 28.71 20.63 11.58
CA GLU A 298 27.58 21.06 12.40
C GLU A 298 26.31 20.26 12.02
N SER A 299 25.45 20.00 13.00
CA SER A 299 24.23 19.20 12.83
C SER A 299 23.01 20.07 12.46
N TYR A 300 22.28 19.63 11.44
CA TYR A 300 21.06 20.22 10.92
C TYR A 300 19.98 19.15 10.74
N LEU A 301 18.79 19.59 10.33
CA LEU A 301 17.64 18.78 9.97
C LEU A 301 17.18 19.17 8.57
N LEU A 302 16.99 18.18 7.70
CA LEU A 302 16.11 18.33 6.55
C LEU A 302 14.68 18.06 7.01
N ILE A 303 13.76 18.97 6.73
CA ILE A 303 12.36 18.89 7.15
C ILE A 303 11.46 19.05 5.93
N GLN A 304 10.74 17.99 5.58
CA GLN A 304 9.61 18.09 4.64
C GLN A 304 8.35 18.39 5.44
N HIS A 305 7.61 19.46 5.13
CA HIS A 305 6.41 19.83 5.89
C HIS A 305 5.30 20.40 5.00
N ASP A 306 4.04 20.36 5.47
CA ASP A 306 2.88 20.93 4.77
C ASP A 306 2.39 22.29 5.31
N HIS A 307 3.07 22.85 6.32
CA HIS A 307 2.71 24.14 6.91
C HIS A 307 2.72 25.30 5.89
N GLU A 308 1.56 25.91 5.62
CA GLU A 308 1.37 26.94 4.57
C GLU A 308 1.87 26.51 3.17
N ALA A 309 2.07 25.20 2.98
CA ALA A 309 2.70 24.58 1.83
C ALA A 309 1.97 23.26 1.56
N LEU A 310 0.72 23.34 1.08
CA LEU A 310 -0.20 22.20 1.04
C LEU A 310 0.38 20.97 0.30
N ASN A 311 1.17 21.19 -0.76
CA ASN A 311 1.88 20.14 -1.50
C ASN A 311 3.30 19.85 -0.99
N SER A 312 3.55 20.18 0.28
CA SER A 312 4.82 20.14 0.99
C SER A 312 5.89 21.10 0.47
N GLU A 313 6.79 21.47 1.37
CA GLU A 313 8.05 22.16 1.13
C GLU A 313 9.16 21.36 1.83
N LEU A 314 10.37 21.33 1.25
CA LEU A 314 11.57 20.81 1.90
C LEU A 314 12.44 21.97 2.35
N VAL A 315 12.79 22.01 3.63
CA VAL A 315 13.65 23.05 4.22
C VAL A 315 14.85 22.44 4.94
N LEU A 316 15.92 23.21 5.04
CA LEU A 316 17.06 22.96 5.92
C LEU A 316 16.90 23.81 7.17
N ALA A 317 16.91 23.18 8.33
CA ALA A 317 16.73 23.84 9.61
C ALA A 317 17.82 23.44 10.61
N PRO A 318 18.26 24.34 11.48
CA PRO A 318 18.98 23.95 12.69
C PRO A 318 18.05 23.16 13.62
N TYR A 319 18.61 22.48 14.64
CA TYR A 319 17.80 21.87 15.69
C TYR A 319 17.03 22.95 16.50
N PRO A 320 15.82 22.63 17.03
CA PRO A 320 15.05 23.57 17.85
C PRO A 320 15.70 23.77 19.22
N ALA A 321 15.80 25.01 19.71
CA ALA A 321 16.46 25.38 20.96
C ALA A 321 15.49 25.74 22.10
N GLY A 322 14.22 25.30 21.99
CA GLY A 322 13.16 25.55 22.97
C GLY A 322 12.36 26.84 22.73
N GLU A 323 12.57 27.50 21.59
CA GLU A 323 11.78 28.63 21.12
C GLU A 323 10.35 28.25 20.66
N SER A 324 9.54 29.25 20.33
CA SER A 324 8.20 29.03 19.75
C SER A 324 8.29 28.48 18.32
N PHE A 325 7.24 27.82 17.84
CA PHE A 325 7.18 27.34 16.44
C PHE A 325 7.38 28.48 15.43
N GLU A 326 6.76 29.64 15.67
CA GLU A 326 6.88 30.83 14.83
C GLU A 326 8.32 31.35 14.79
N ASP A 327 9.02 31.37 15.92
CA ASP A 327 10.43 31.77 15.95
C ASP A 327 11.32 30.71 15.29
N TYR A 328 11.01 29.42 15.50
CA TYR A 328 11.78 28.31 14.93
C TYR A 328 11.79 28.36 13.41
N ARG A 329 10.61 28.51 12.79
CA ARG A 329 10.46 28.52 11.34
C ARG A 329 11.12 29.72 10.65
N THR A 330 11.38 30.82 11.37
CA THR A 330 12.14 31.95 10.80
C THR A 330 13.59 31.59 10.44
N ARG A 331 14.09 30.46 10.96
CA ARG A 331 15.44 29.95 10.72
C ARG A 331 15.49 28.84 9.66
N TRP A 332 14.36 28.54 9.03
CA TRP A 332 14.27 27.54 7.97
C TRP A 332 14.73 28.14 6.65
N LEU A 333 15.62 27.43 5.95
CA LEU A 333 16.07 27.79 4.62
C LEU A 333 15.37 26.87 3.60
N PRO A 334 14.62 27.42 2.64
CA PRO A 334 14.01 26.60 1.60
C PRO A 334 15.07 25.81 0.83
N VAL A 335 14.88 24.50 0.70
CA VAL A 335 15.70 23.60 -0.13
C VAL A 335 14.96 23.32 -1.43
N MET A 336 13.73 22.80 -1.35
CA MET A 336 12.79 22.70 -2.47
C MET A 336 11.51 23.46 -2.09
N PRO A 337 11.33 24.70 -2.57
CA PRO A 337 10.16 25.52 -2.22
C PRO A 337 8.84 24.90 -2.69
N HIS A 338 7.77 25.20 -1.96
CA HIS A 338 6.42 24.74 -2.30
C HIS A 338 5.99 25.15 -3.70
N ARG A 339 5.33 24.23 -4.41
CA ARG A 339 4.65 24.47 -5.68
C ARG A 339 3.26 23.85 -5.67
N SER A 340 2.27 24.59 -6.18
CA SER A 340 0.88 24.11 -6.25
C SER A 340 0.68 22.94 -7.21
N ASP A 341 1.63 22.68 -8.11
CA ASP A 341 1.58 21.63 -9.13
C ASP A 341 2.54 20.46 -8.87
N VAL A 342 3.33 20.50 -7.79
CA VAL A 342 4.29 19.44 -7.42
C VAL A 342 4.12 19.08 -5.96
N ARG A 343 3.69 17.84 -5.69
CA ARG A 343 3.59 17.30 -4.33
C ARG A 343 4.87 16.56 -3.97
N ILE A 344 5.63 17.05 -3.00
CA ILE A 344 6.76 16.30 -2.43
C ILE A 344 6.18 15.13 -1.61
N GLU A 345 6.59 13.91 -1.95
CA GLU A 345 6.15 12.68 -1.27
C GLU A 345 7.20 12.19 -0.28
N GLY A 346 8.48 12.39 -0.59
CA GLY A 346 9.59 11.99 0.29
C GLY A 346 10.94 12.46 -0.25
N PHE A 347 11.99 12.24 0.54
CA PHE A 347 13.36 12.48 0.12
C PHE A 347 14.30 11.45 0.74
N ALA A 348 15.47 11.27 0.14
CA ALA A 348 16.51 10.36 0.59
C ALA A 348 17.89 10.91 0.25
N LEU A 349 18.93 10.35 0.87
CA LEU A 349 20.31 10.80 0.71
C LEU A 349 21.19 9.74 0.05
N THR A 350 22.10 10.20 -0.80
CA THR A 350 23.27 9.45 -1.22
C THR A 350 24.54 10.06 -0.62
N ALA A 351 25.70 9.48 -0.92
CA ALA A 351 26.99 10.06 -0.53
C ALA A 351 27.23 11.47 -1.09
N ASP A 352 26.48 11.89 -2.11
CA ASP A 352 26.73 13.12 -2.83
C ASP A 352 25.49 13.85 -3.36
N HIS A 353 24.28 13.31 -3.23
CA HIS A 353 23.05 13.91 -3.73
C HIS A 353 21.93 13.83 -2.69
N LEU A 354 21.09 14.86 -2.71
CA LEU A 354 19.76 14.83 -2.15
C LEU A 354 18.80 14.41 -3.26
N VAL A 355 18.03 13.35 -3.01
CA VAL A 355 17.05 12.79 -3.94
C VAL A 355 15.66 13.09 -3.39
N VAL A 356 14.79 13.67 -4.21
CA VAL A 356 13.41 13.98 -3.85
C VAL A 356 12.48 13.19 -4.75
N THR A 357 11.56 12.45 -4.14
CA THR A 357 10.46 11.80 -4.84
C THR A 357 9.25 12.73 -4.73
N ALA A 358 8.70 13.12 -5.87
CA ALA A 358 7.57 14.04 -5.92
C ALA A 358 6.64 13.70 -7.07
N ARG A 359 5.37 14.03 -6.88
CA ARG A 359 4.33 13.85 -7.87
C ARG A 359 4.09 15.12 -8.64
N GLN A 360 4.01 14.98 -9.96
CA GLN A 360 3.63 16.04 -10.87
C GLN A 360 2.83 15.43 -12.03
N ASP A 361 1.76 16.11 -12.45
CA ASP A 361 0.93 15.69 -13.58
C ASP A 361 0.44 14.23 -13.45
N THR A 362 -0.13 13.88 -12.28
CA THR A 362 -0.65 12.54 -11.92
C THR A 362 0.36 11.41 -11.76
N THR A 363 1.66 11.66 -11.96
CA THR A 363 2.70 10.63 -11.94
C THR A 363 3.79 10.94 -10.92
N VAL A 364 4.44 9.88 -10.41
CA VAL A 364 5.59 9.99 -9.50
C VAL A 364 6.87 10.18 -10.32
N LYS A 365 7.70 11.12 -9.87
CA LYS A 365 8.98 11.50 -10.47
C LYS A 365 10.08 11.59 -9.42
N VAL A 366 11.32 11.51 -9.90
CA VAL A 366 12.54 11.64 -9.09
C VAL A 366 13.31 12.89 -9.51
N PHE A 367 13.65 13.71 -8.53
CA PHE A 367 14.40 14.96 -8.66
C PHE A 367 15.68 14.88 -7.84
N LEU A 368 16.80 15.41 -8.34
CA LEU A 368 18.09 15.35 -7.65
C LEU A 368 18.82 16.69 -7.67
N THR A 369 19.58 16.95 -6.61
CA THR A 369 20.55 18.04 -6.51
C THR A 369 21.80 17.57 -5.76
N GLU A 370 22.97 18.17 -6.03
CA GLU A 370 24.20 17.82 -5.32
C GLU A 370 24.08 18.21 -3.83
N LEU A 371 24.44 17.30 -2.94
CA LEU A 371 24.33 17.50 -1.49
C LEU A 371 25.19 18.66 -0.98
N ASN A 372 26.31 18.94 -1.66
CA ASN A 372 27.19 20.07 -1.34
C ASN A 372 26.49 21.45 -1.51
N GLN A 373 25.40 21.52 -2.30
CA GLN A 373 24.65 22.75 -2.52
C GLN A 373 23.96 23.23 -1.25
N LEU A 374 23.69 22.33 -0.28
CA LEU A 374 23.18 22.72 1.03
C LEU A 374 24.17 23.64 1.78
N SER A 375 25.48 23.46 1.58
CA SER A 375 26.49 24.38 2.14
C SER A 375 26.43 25.76 1.48
N SER A 376 26.22 25.81 0.16
CA SER A 376 26.02 27.05 -0.58
C SER A 376 24.73 27.77 -0.18
N LEU A 377 23.65 27.01 0.08
CA LEU A 377 22.39 27.51 0.59
C LEU A 377 22.57 28.16 1.97
N LEU A 378 23.26 27.50 2.90
CA LEU A 378 23.58 28.05 4.22
C LEU A 378 24.40 29.35 4.13
N ALA A 379 25.37 29.41 3.21
CA ALA A 379 26.21 30.59 3.06
C ALA A 379 25.49 31.78 2.41
N SER A 380 24.49 31.52 1.57
CA SER A 380 23.74 32.54 0.83
C SER A 380 22.45 32.96 1.50
N GLU A 381 21.88 32.11 2.36
CA GLU A 381 20.54 32.26 2.95
C GLU A 381 19.47 32.52 1.88
N SER A 382 19.61 31.88 0.70
CA SER A 382 18.73 32.11 -0.44
C SER A 382 17.32 31.58 -0.20
N ALA A 383 16.32 32.46 -0.30
CA ALA A 383 14.90 32.08 -0.27
C ALA A 383 14.41 31.40 -1.57
N ALA A 384 15.22 31.37 -2.63
CA ALA A 384 14.84 30.75 -3.90
C ALA A 384 14.94 29.22 -3.89
N GLY A 385 15.56 28.62 -2.88
CA GLY A 385 15.85 27.19 -2.85
C GLY A 385 17.02 26.77 -3.74
N LEU A 386 17.09 25.46 -3.98
CA LEU A 386 18.05 24.81 -4.86
C LEU A 386 17.41 24.43 -6.20
N ASP A 387 18.25 24.32 -7.23
CA ASP A 387 17.85 23.74 -8.50
C ASP A 387 17.89 22.21 -8.42
N PHE A 388 16.86 21.57 -8.98
CA PHE A 388 16.75 20.12 -9.10
C PHE A 388 16.63 19.70 -10.55
N SER A 389 17.17 18.53 -10.86
CA SER A 389 17.11 17.90 -12.18
C SER A 389 16.45 16.52 -12.13
N GLU A 390 15.78 16.14 -13.21
CA GLU A 390 15.23 14.79 -13.38
C GLU A 390 16.25 13.91 -14.14
N PRO A 391 16.37 12.61 -13.83
CA PRO A 391 17.12 11.69 -14.68
C PRO A 391 16.53 11.66 -16.10
N ALA A 392 17.36 11.81 -17.11
CA ALA A 392 16.94 11.62 -18.50
C ALA A 392 16.75 10.12 -18.81
N GLY A 393 15.85 9.79 -19.75
CA GLY A 393 15.69 8.42 -20.26
C GLY A 393 14.29 7.82 -20.15
N PHE A 394 13.34 8.54 -19.53
CA PHE A 394 11.94 8.11 -19.40
C PHE A 394 11.05 8.97 -20.32
N PHE A 395 10.27 8.33 -21.20
CA PHE A 395 9.61 9.02 -22.32
C PHE A 395 8.09 8.78 -22.44
N GLU A 396 7.53 7.80 -21.74
CA GLU A 396 6.08 7.58 -21.72
C GLU A 396 5.35 8.75 -21.02
N GLU A 397 4.08 8.97 -21.34
CA GLU A 397 3.27 10.02 -20.71
C GLU A 397 2.84 9.63 -19.28
N ILE A 398 2.43 8.37 -19.11
CA ILE A 398 1.88 7.82 -17.87
C ILE A 398 2.75 6.68 -17.36
N TYR A 399 3.76 7.04 -16.58
CA TYR A 399 4.70 6.10 -15.97
C TYR A 399 4.85 6.40 -14.48
N THR A 400 5.54 5.49 -13.80
CA THR A 400 6.00 5.66 -12.42
C THR A 400 7.51 5.53 -12.42
N THR A 401 8.20 6.57 -11.92
CA THR A 401 9.62 6.51 -11.57
C THR A 401 9.77 6.76 -10.09
N SER A 402 10.31 5.80 -9.35
CA SER A 402 10.49 5.89 -7.89
C SER A 402 11.86 5.40 -7.44
N VAL A 403 12.30 5.89 -6.28
CA VAL A 403 13.54 5.43 -5.63
C VAL A 403 13.26 4.10 -4.94
N MET A 404 13.95 3.03 -5.35
CA MET A 404 13.88 1.73 -4.66
C MET A 404 14.83 1.63 -3.47
N SER A 405 16.03 2.17 -3.63
CA SER A 405 17.05 2.13 -2.59
C SER A 405 18.10 3.20 -2.82
N THR A 406 18.47 3.85 -1.73
CA THR A 406 19.62 4.74 -1.60
C THR A 406 20.39 4.34 -0.36
N SER A 407 21.57 4.91 -0.19
CA SER A 407 22.36 4.79 1.04
C SER A 407 23.28 5.99 1.10
N ILE A 408 23.45 6.54 2.30
CA ILE A 408 24.34 7.70 2.54
C ILE A 408 25.80 7.45 2.16
N ASP A 409 26.23 6.18 2.04
CA ASP A 409 27.58 5.81 1.61
C ASP A 409 27.66 5.40 0.14
N SER A 410 26.53 5.35 -0.56
CA SER A 410 26.42 4.95 -1.96
C SER A 410 26.41 6.18 -2.87
N PRO A 411 27.12 6.18 -4.01
CA PRO A 411 26.97 7.20 -5.06
C PRO A 411 25.84 6.86 -6.06
N VAL A 412 25.11 5.76 -5.84
CA VAL A 412 24.10 5.22 -6.76
C VAL A 412 22.71 5.43 -6.19
N VAL A 413 21.80 5.86 -7.05
CA VAL A 413 20.36 5.83 -6.80
C VAL A 413 19.78 4.67 -7.58
N ARG A 414 19.16 3.70 -6.88
CA ARG A 414 18.41 2.65 -7.58
C ARG A 414 17.01 3.13 -7.87
N ILE A 415 16.66 3.15 -9.15
CA ILE A 415 15.40 3.68 -9.66
C ILE A 415 14.57 2.53 -10.23
N LEU A 416 13.31 2.45 -9.82
CA LEU A 416 12.29 1.66 -10.49
C LEU A 416 11.61 2.52 -11.54
N TYR A 417 11.40 1.94 -12.72
CA TYR A 417 10.58 2.49 -13.79
C TYR A 417 9.55 1.45 -14.23
N THR A 418 8.30 1.86 -14.39
CA THR A 418 7.25 1.02 -14.99
C THR A 418 6.15 1.90 -15.57
N SER A 419 5.32 1.33 -16.43
CA SER A 419 4.10 1.97 -16.89
C SER A 419 2.99 0.94 -16.97
N TRP A 420 1.84 1.32 -17.51
CA TRP A 420 0.76 0.38 -17.79
C TRP A 420 1.13 -0.71 -18.82
N VAL A 421 2.10 -0.44 -19.70
CA VAL A 421 2.50 -1.30 -20.82
C VAL A 421 4.01 -1.57 -20.85
N THR A 422 4.77 -1.08 -19.88
CA THR A 422 6.20 -1.39 -19.77
C THR A 422 6.45 -2.15 -18.48
N PRO A 423 6.90 -3.43 -18.57
CA PRO A 423 7.28 -4.23 -17.42
C PRO A 423 8.27 -3.49 -16.53
N THR A 424 8.27 -3.82 -15.24
CA THR A 424 9.14 -3.18 -14.26
C THR A 424 10.61 -3.28 -14.67
N GLN A 425 11.25 -2.13 -14.83
CA GLN A 425 12.67 -1.95 -15.09
C GLN A 425 13.36 -1.38 -13.86
N ILE A 426 14.52 -1.94 -13.52
CA ILE A 426 15.37 -1.49 -12.43
C ILE A 426 16.65 -0.91 -13.01
N PHE A 427 16.92 0.34 -12.67
CA PHE A 427 18.10 1.07 -13.08
C PHE A 427 19.00 1.41 -11.89
N ASP A 428 20.30 1.35 -12.11
CA ASP A 428 21.25 2.06 -11.26
C ASP A 428 21.59 3.38 -11.95
N TYR A 429 21.21 4.49 -11.32
CA TYR A 429 21.53 5.83 -11.78
C TYR A 429 22.74 6.38 -11.01
N PHE A 430 23.74 6.83 -11.74
CA PHE A 430 24.92 7.50 -11.20
C PHE A 430 24.82 9.00 -11.52
N PRO A 431 24.42 9.85 -10.56
CA PRO A 431 24.07 11.23 -10.88
C PRO A 431 25.25 12.05 -11.42
N ARG A 432 26.48 11.81 -10.95
CA ARG A 432 27.69 12.55 -11.41
C ARG A 432 28.04 12.33 -12.88
N SER A 433 27.85 11.11 -13.38
CA SER A 433 28.10 10.76 -14.78
C SER A 433 26.84 10.85 -15.63
N GLU A 434 25.69 11.12 -15.01
CA GLU A 434 24.36 11.03 -15.60
C GLU A 434 24.09 9.67 -16.29
N SER A 435 24.79 8.61 -15.88
CA SER A 435 24.63 7.30 -16.50
C SER A 435 23.47 6.53 -15.86
N LEU A 436 22.47 6.21 -16.68
CA LEU A 436 21.31 5.40 -16.32
C LEU A 436 21.51 3.96 -16.84
N ASN A 437 21.89 3.05 -15.96
CA ASN A 437 22.26 1.68 -16.33
C ASN A 437 21.11 0.71 -16.03
N LEU A 438 20.48 0.15 -17.07
CA LEU A 438 19.46 -0.89 -16.91
C LEU A 438 20.11 -2.14 -16.29
N ARG A 439 19.63 -2.54 -15.11
CA ARG A 439 20.09 -3.75 -14.42
C ARG A 439 19.18 -4.93 -14.70
N ARG A 440 17.89 -4.67 -14.82
CA ARG A 440 16.89 -5.70 -15.04
C ARG A 440 15.65 -5.10 -15.64
N GLU A 441 15.12 -5.76 -16.66
CA GLU A 441 13.73 -5.66 -17.05
C GLU A 441 13.05 -6.95 -16.61
N THR A 442 11.88 -6.84 -15.97
CA THR A 442 11.13 -8.03 -15.55
C THR A 442 10.66 -8.77 -16.80
N PRO A 443 11.12 -10.01 -17.03
CA PRO A 443 10.78 -10.73 -18.24
C PRO A 443 9.29 -11.08 -18.25
N VAL A 444 8.66 -10.89 -19.40
CA VAL A 444 7.30 -11.36 -19.66
C VAL A 444 7.35 -12.42 -20.76
N LEU A 445 7.10 -13.66 -20.37
CA LEU A 445 7.14 -14.81 -21.27
C LEU A 445 5.89 -14.84 -22.17
N GLY A 446 5.81 -15.82 -23.08
CA GLY A 446 4.64 -16.00 -23.94
C GLY A 446 4.56 -15.03 -25.13
N GLY A 447 5.64 -14.32 -25.46
CA GLY A 447 5.72 -13.47 -26.65
C GLY A 447 5.14 -12.07 -26.47
N TYR A 448 5.04 -11.59 -25.23
CA TYR A 448 4.60 -10.24 -24.91
C TYR A 448 5.37 -9.17 -25.70
N ASN A 449 4.64 -8.21 -26.22
CA ASN A 449 5.19 -7.05 -26.93
C ASN A 449 4.53 -5.79 -26.37
N PRO A 450 5.27 -4.79 -25.86
CA PRO A 450 4.66 -3.53 -25.42
C PRO A 450 3.82 -2.84 -26.48
N GLY A 451 4.23 -2.91 -27.76
CA GLY A 451 3.54 -2.26 -28.88
C GLY A 451 2.17 -2.85 -29.23
N ASP A 452 1.81 -3.98 -28.62
CA ASP A 452 0.49 -4.58 -28.71
C ASP A 452 -0.56 -3.91 -27.84
N TYR A 453 -0.13 -3.05 -26.92
CA TYR A 453 -0.98 -2.36 -25.97
C TYR A 453 -0.74 -0.86 -26.05
N THR A 454 -1.73 -0.09 -25.65
CA THR A 454 -1.61 1.36 -25.54
C THR A 454 -2.21 1.80 -24.23
N ALA A 455 -1.63 2.85 -23.66
CA ALA A 455 -2.14 3.51 -22.48
C ALA A 455 -2.05 5.02 -22.67
N TYR A 456 -3.12 5.73 -22.34
CA TYR A 456 -3.18 7.19 -22.44
C TYR A 456 -4.09 7.80 -21.38
N ARG A 457 -3.90 9.09 -21.10
CA ARG A 457 -4.72 9.84 -20.14
C ARG A 457 -5.95 10.44 -20.79
N MET A 458 -7.09 10.36 -20.11
CA MET A 458 -8.29 11.14 -20.39
C MET A 458 -8.69 11.96 -19.17
N TRP A 459 -9.60 12.92 -19.36
CA TRP A 459 -10.13 13.76 -18.28
C TRP A 459 -11.65 13.77 -18.34
N ALA A 460 -12.29 13.25 -17.29
CA ALA A 460 -13.74 13.26 -17.14
C ALA A 460 -14.20 14.49 -16.34
N PRO A 461 -15.25 15.21 -16.76
CA PRO A 461 -15.81 16.28 -15.96
C PRO A 461 -16.61 15.70 -14.79
N ALA A 462 -16.24 16.08 -13.57
CA ALA A 462 -17.06 15.90 -12.38
C ALA A 462 -18.29 16.82 -12.45
N ARG A 463 -19.36 16.47 -11.74
CA ARG A 463 -20.60 17.25 -11.65
C ARG A 463 -20.43 18.67 -11.10
N ASP A 464 -19.36 18.93 -10.34
CA ASP A 464 -19.01 20.25 -9.82
C ASP A 464 -17.98 21.00 -10.70
N GLY A 465 -17.59 20.41 -11.83
CA GLY A 465 -16.74 21.04 -12.85
C GLY A 465 -15.27 20.68 -12.76
N GLU A 466 -14.83 19.94 -11.74
CA GLU A 466 -13.45 19.46 -11.67
C GLU A 466 -13.15 18.40 -12.73
N MET A 467 -11.89 18.31 -13.14
CA MET A 467 -11.46 17.34 -14.15
C MET A 467 -10.80 16.14 -13.47
N ILE A 468 -11.47 15.00 -13.52
CA ILE A 468 -11.00 13.73 -12.96
C ILE A 468 -10.07 13.07 -13.99
N PRO A 469 -8.78 12.84 -13.66
CA PRO A 469 -7.89 12.09 -14.55
C PRO A 469 -8.33 10.63 -14.65
N LEU A 470 -8.23 10.06 -15.84
CA LEU A 470 -8.44 8.65 -16.12
C LEU A 470 -7.23 8.07 -16.85
N SER A 471 -6.74 6.92 -16.41
CA SER A 471 -5.81 6.11 -17.23
C SER A 471 -6.61 5.07 -18.01
N ILE A 472 -6.48 5.06 -19.35
CA ILE A 472 -7.16 4.11 -20.23
C ILE A 472 -6.13 3.17 -20.84
N ILE A 473 -6.36 1.86 -20.73
CA ILE A 473 -5.45 0.82 -21.18
C ILE A 473 -6.23 -0.20 -22.02
N HIS A 474 -5.74 -0.49 -23.23
CA HIS A 474 -6.33 -1.50 -24.10
C HIS A 474 -5.34 -2.04 -25.14
N ARG A 475 -5.74 -3.11 -25.84
CA ARG A 475 -5.06 -3.63 -27.03
C ARG A 475 -4.95 -2.56 -28.13
N ALA A 476 -3.76 -2.31 -28.67
CA ALA A 476 -3.52 -1.26 -29.66
C ALA A 476 -4.29 -1.48 -30.99
N ASP A 477 -4.62 -2.74 -31.31
CA ASP A 477 -5.36 -3.16 -32.50
C ASP A 477 -6.88 -3.26 -32.29
N LEU A 478 -7.40 -2.82 -31.14
CA LEU A 478 -8.82 -2.79 -30.86
C LEU A 478 -9.57 -1.82 -31.81
N ASP A 479 -10.64 -2.29 -32.45
CA ASP A 479 -11.48 -1.43 -33.31
C ASP A 479 -12.38 -0.51 -32.47
N LEU A 480 -11.90 0.72 -32.25
CA LEU A 480 -12.62 1.77 -31.49
C LEU A 480 -13.81 2.40 -32.25
N GLU A 481 -14.22 1.84 -33.39
CA GLU A 481 -15.53 2.09 -34.02
C GLU A 481 -16.62 1.14 -33.52
N THR A 482 -16.26 0.10 -32.75
CA THR A 482 -17.20 -0.86 -32.13
C THR A 482 -17.14 -0.78 -30.61
N GLU A 483 -18.21 -1.21 -29.94
CA GLU A 483 -18.32 -1.16 -28.48
C GLU A 483 -17.63 -2.36 -27.80
N HIS A 484 -16.85 -2.07 -26.77
CA HIS A 484 -16.08 -3.04 -25.99
C HIS A 484 -16.49 -3.04 -24.51
N PRO A 485 -16.33 -4.16 -23.80
CA PRO A 485 -16.53 -4.21 -22.36
C PRO A 485 -15.50 -3.37 -21.62
N LEU A 486 -15.91 -2.81 -20.47
CA LEU A 486 -15.08 -1.97 -19.60
C LEU A 486 -14.90 -2.61 -18.24
N PHE A 487 -13.65 -2.66 -17.79
CA PHE A 487 -13.27 -2.93 -16.40
C PHE A 487 -12.76 -1.62 -15.78
N GLN A 488 -13.45 -1.09 -14.78
CA GLN A 488 -13.10 0.19 -14.15
C GLN A 488 -12.68 0.00 -12.68
N HIS A 489 -11.50 0.48 -12.33
CA HIS A 489 -10.90 0.37 -10.99
C HIS A 489 -10.79 1.73 -10.29
N GLY A 490 -10.93 1.75 -8.95
CA GLY A 490 -10.75 2.96 -8.13
C GLY A 490 -10.51 2.69 -6.64
N TYR A 491 -9.96 3.68 -5.93
CA TYR A 491 -9.67 3.61 -4.48
C TYR A 491 -10.14 4.87 -3.72
N GLY A 492 -9.43 6.00 -3.89
CA GLY A 492 -9.91 7.32 -3.49
C GLY A 492 -9.94 7.63 -1.98
N SER A 493 -8.96 7.17 -1.19
CA SER A 493 -8.85 7.47 0.24
C SER A 493 -7.38 7.60 0.68
N TYR A 494 -7.14 8.26 1.83
CA TYR A 494 -5.83 8.40 2.48
C TYR A 494 -4.70 9.03 1.66
N GLU A 495 -5.02 9.80 0.61
CA GLU A 495 -4.03 10.33 -0.35
C GLU A 495 -3.32 9.25 -1.19
N VAL A 496 -3.76 7.99 -1.12
CA VAL A 496 -3.17 6.90 -1.91
C VAL A 496 -3.52 7.11 -3.38
N SER A 497 -2.49 7.12 -4.23
CA SER A 497 -2.61 7.29 -5.68
C SER A 497 -2.59 5.95 -6.41
N MET A 498 -3.43 5.81 -7.42
CA MET A 498 -3.46 4.60 -8.26
C MET A 498 -2.45 4.69 -9.40
N ASP A 499 -1.17 4.66 -9.05
CA ASP A 499 -0.08 4.90 -9.99
C ASP A 499 0.04 3.86 -11.13
N PRO A 500 0.56 4.25 -12.31
CA PRO A 500 0.85 3.32 -13.39
C PRO A 500 1.78 2.19 -12.96
N TYR A 501 1.35 0.95 -13.19
CA TYR A 501 2.19 -0.24 -13.04
C TYR A 501 1.79 -1.36 -14.00
N PHE A 502 2.79 -2.14 -14.41
CA PHE A 502 2.58 -3.27 -15.29
C PHE A 502 2.05 -4.49 -14.52
N SER A 503 0.97 -5.09 -15.01
CA SER A 503 0.38 -6.30 -14.44
C SER A 503 0.28 -7.38 -15.51
N VAL A 504 0.99 -8.49 -15.31
CA VAL A 504 0.90 -9.67 -16.18
C VAL A 504 -0.51 -10.23 -16.21
N ALA A 505 -1.22 -10.20 -15.06
CA ALA A 505 -2.57 -10.70 -14.98
C ALA A 505 -3.53 -9.90 -15.87
N ARG A 506 -3.39 -8.56 -15.87
CA ARG A 506 -4.26 -7.64 -16.63
C ARG A 506 -4.30 -7.97 -18.12
N LEU A 507 -3.22 -8.52 -18.68
CA LEU A 507 -3.18 -8.97 -20.07
C LEU A 507 -4.31 -9.96 -20.40
N SER A 508 -4.72 -10.79 -19.44
CA SER A 508 -5.83 -11.75 -19.61
C SER A 508 -7.18 -11.05 -19.88
N LEU A 509 -7.38 -9.83 -19.39
CA LEU A 509 -8.52 -8.97 -19.72
C LEU A 509 -8.31 -8.32 -21.09
N LEU A 510 -7.16 -7.67 -21.29
CA LEU A 510 -6.86 -6.90 -22.50
C LEU A 510 -6.89 -7.78 -23.77
N ASP A 511 -6.30 -8.97 -23.71
CA ASP A 511 -6.25 -9.96 -24.80
C ASP A 511 -7.65 -10.49 -25.19
N ARG A 512 -8.66 -10.24 -24.35
CA ARG A 512 -10.07 -10.57 -24.61
C ARG A 512 -10.89 -9.35 -25.06
N GLY A 513 -10.21 -8.25 -25.42
CA GLY A 513 -10.84 -7.01 -25.90
C GLY A 513 -11.48 -6.18 -24.80
N VAL A 514 -11.20 -6.47 -23.53
CA VAL A 514 -11.66 -5.63 -22.41
C VAL A 514 -10.79 -4.38 -22.32
N ILE A 515 -11.43 -3.23 -22.20
CA ILE A 515 -10.74 -1.97 -21.90
C ILE A 515 -10.63 -1.85 -20.37
N TYR A 516 -9.44 -1.55 -19.89
CA TYR A 516 -9.19 -1.32 -18.47
C TYR A 516 -9.06 0.18 -18.22
N ALA A 517 -9.80 0.71 -17.25
CA ALA A 517 -9.75 2.12 -16.88
C ALA A 517 -9.50 2.28 -15.38
N VAL A 518 -8.61 3.21 -15.02
CA VAL A 518 -8.42 3.64 -13.64
C VAL A 518 -8.97 5.04 -13.48
N ALA A 519 -9.88 5.21 -12.52
CA ALA A 519 -10.42 6.52 -12.17
C ALA A 519 -9.63 7.12 -10.99
N HIS A 520 -8.89 8.20 -11.25
CA HIS A 520 -8.06 8.90 -10.26
C HIS A 520 -8.90 9.90 -9.46
N ILE A 521 -9.89 9.38 -8.74
CA ILE A 521 -10.95 10.13 -8.05
C ILE A 521 -10.45 10.88 -6.82
N ARG A 522 -11.16 11.95 -6.41
CA ARG A 522 -10.85 12.69 -5.18
C ARG A 522 -10.81 11.81 -3.95
N GLY A 523 -9.93 12.17 -3.02
CA GLY A 523 -9.53 11.33 -1.88
C GLY A 523 -8.26 10.52 -2.16
N GLY A 524 -7.88 10.35 -3.43
CA GLY A 524 -6.53 9.96 -3.83
C GLY A 524 -5.56 11.15 -3.82
N GLY A 525 -4.29 10.89 -4.16
CA GLY A 525 -3.21 11.88 -4.15
C GLY A 525 -2.76 12.37 -5.52
N GLU A 526 -3.43 11.95 -6.61
CA GLU A 526 -2.90 12.11 -7.97
C GLU A 526 -2.64 13.57 -8.38
N LEU A 527 -3.42 14.52 -7.85
CA LEU A 527 -3.24 15.96 -8.10
C LEU A 527 -2.72 16.72 -6.87
N GLY A 528 -2.08 16.00 -5.94
CA GLY A 528 -1.55 16.54 -4.69
C GLY A 528 -2.56 16.58 -3.55
N ARG A 529 -2.19 17.24 -2.44
CA ARG A 529 -2.92 17.15 -1.16
C ARG A 529 -4.34 17.68 -1.21
N ASP A 530 -4.58 18.73 -2.01
CA ASP A 530 -5.93 19.29 -2.13
C ASP A 530 -6.87 18.23 -2.72
N TRP A 531 -6.42 17.44 -3.70
CA TRP A 531 -7.21 16.36 -4.30
C TRP A 531 -7.71 15.35 -3.25
N TYR A 532 -6.84 15.02 -2.30
CA TYR A 532 -7.19 14.20 -1.14
C TYR A 532 -8.17 14.92 -0.20
N GLN A 533 -7.87 16.17 0.19
CA GLN A 533 -8.75 16.95 1.08
C GLN A 533 -10.15 17.17 0.50
N GLN A 534 -10.29 17.22 -0.84
CA GLN A 534 -11.57 17.31 -1.52
C GLN A 534 -12.35 15.98 -1.59
N GLY A 535 -11.82 14.87 -1.09
CA GLY A 535 -12.49 13.57 -1.01
C GLY A 535 -12.42 12.93 0.37
N LYS A 536 -12.42 13.76 1.42
CA LYS A 536 -12.20 13.36 2.82
C LYS A 536 -13.23 14.01 3.75
N LYS A 537 -13.51 13.42 4.93
CA LYS A 537 -14.46 13.94 5.94
C LYS A 537 -15.80 14.36 5.29
N LEU A 538 -16.25 15.60 5.51
CA LEU A 538 -17.50 16.15 4.96
C LEU A 538 -17.48 16.42 3.44
N LYS A 539 -16.42 16.00 2.75
CA LYS A 539 -16.31 15.99 1.28
C LYS A 539 -16.21 14.57 0.72
N LYS A 540 -16.29 13.52 1.55
CA LYS A 540 -16.08 12.14 1.12
C LYS A 540 -17.00 11.68 -0.02
N ILE A 541 -18.21 12.23 -0.13
CA ILE A 541 -19.15 11.91 -1.22
C ILE A 541 -18.54 12.20 -2.60
N ASN A 542 -17.62 13.16 -2.70
CA ASN A 542 -16.94 13.47 -3.96
C ASN A 542 -16.21 12.26 -4.54
N THR A 543 -15.59 11.41 -3.71
CA THR A 543 -14.97 10.14 -4.13
C THR A 543 -15.96 9.28 -4.93
N PHE A 544 -17.16 9.07 -4.38
CA PHE A 544 -18.16 8.19 -5.00
C PHE A 544 -18.77 8.84 -6.26
N THR A 545 -19.04 10.14 -6.20
CA THR A 545 -19.62 10.85 -7.34
C THR A 545 -18.64 11.00 -8.49
N ASP A 546 -17.35 11.20 -8.22
CA ASP A 546 -16.32 11.26 -9.25
C ASP A 546 -16.20 9.92 -9.98
N PHE A 547 -16.28 8.81 -9.25
CA PHE A 547 -16.23 7.49 -9.85
C PHE A 547 -17.43 7.23 -10.77
N ILE A 548 -18.62 7.66 -10.35
CA ILE A 548 -19.85 7.58 -11.15
C ILE A 548 -19.77 8.50 -12.37
N ASP A 549 -19.29 9.73 -12.19
CA ASP A 549 -19.15 10.72 -13.28
C ASP A 549 -18.11 10.25 -14.30
N SER A 550 -17.07 9.54 -13.85
CA SER A 550 -16.09 8.84 -14.70
C SER A 550 -16.74 7.72 -15.51
N THR A 551 -17.57 6.88 -14.88
CA THR A 551 -18.35 5.84 -15.58
C THR A 551 -19.28 6.46 -16.63
N ASP A 552 -19.96 7.56 -16.30
CA ASP A 552 -20.85 8.27 -17.22
C ASP A 552 -20.10 8.86 -18.41
N PHE A 553 -18.93 9.45 -18.18
CA PHE A 553 -18.08 9.96 -19.24
C PHE A 553 -17.62 8.85 -20.19
N LEU A 554 -17.17 7.71 -19.63
CA LEU A 554 -16.67 6.56 -20.39
C LEU A 554 -17.79 5.84 -21.16
N SER A 555 -18.96 5.64 -20.55
CA SER A 555 -20.12 4.99 -21.21
C SER A 555 -20.66 5.78 -22.41
N GLN A 556 -20.38 7.08 -22.50
CA GLN A 556 -20.72 7.91 -23.65
C GLN A 556 -19.71 7.80 -24.80
N ARG A 557 -18.59 7.10 -24.61
CA ARG A 557 -17.64 6.86 -25.69
C ARG A 557 -18.19 5.77 -26.59
N ARG A 558 -18.12 5.98 -27.91
CA ARG A 558 -18.59 5.03 -28.93
C ARG A 558 -17.95 3.63 -28.85
N TRP A 559 -16.85 3.51 -28.11
CA TRP A 559 -16.07 2.29 -27.96
C TRP A 559 -16.32 1.57 -26.63
N VAL A 560 -17.21 2.07 -25.76
CA VAL A 560 -17.65 1.39 -24.53
C VAL A 560 -19.07 0.90 -24.72
N ASP A 561 -19.31 -0.37 -24.40
CA ASP A 561 -20.68 -0.88 -24.21
C ASP A 561 -21.15 -0.54 -22.80
N ALA A 562 -22.09 0.40 -22.68
CA ALA A 562 -22.63 0.86 -21.40
C ALA A 562 -23.32 -0.25 -20.57
N ASN A 563 -23.68 -1.39 -21.17
CA ASN A 563 -24.28 -2.53 -20.46
C ASN A 563 -23.24 -3.56 -19.99
N ARG A 564 -21.97 -3.40 -20.38
CA ARG A 564 -20.87 -4.31 -20.06
C ARG A 564 -19.76 -3.57 -19.31
N ILE A 565 -20.11 -3.03 -18.14
CA ILE A 565 -19.17 -2.37 -17.23
C ILE A 565 -19.05 -3.17 -15.93
N VAL A 566 -17.84 -3.59 -15.57
CA VAL A 566 -17.52 -4.17 -14.26
C VAL A 566 -16.67 -3.18 -13.48
N ILE A 567 -16.92 -3.07 -12.18
CA ILE A 567 -16.13 -2.23 -11.27
C ILE A 567 -15.46 -3.06 -10.18
N GLU A 568 -14.26 -2.63 -9.79
CA GLU A 568 -13.44 -3.26 -8.75
C GLU A 568 -12.84 -2.21 -7.81
N GLY A 569 -12.78 -2.55 -6.52
CA GLY A 569 -12.05 -1.80 -5.51
C GLY A 569 -11.89 -2.60 -4.21
N GLY A 570 -10.75 -2.43 -3.56
CA GLY A 570 -10.37 -3.15 -2.34
C GLY A 570 -10.22 -2.26 -1.10
N SER A 571 -10.47 -2.77 0.11
CA SER A 571 -10.33 -2.03 1.37
C SER A 571 -11.23 -0.77 1.41
N ALA A 572 -10.67 0.44 1.50
CA ALA A 572 -11.43 1.68 1.31
C ALA A 572 -11.93 1.89 -0.14
N GLY A 573 -11.31 1.25 -1.14
CA GLY A 573 -11.90 1.06 -2.46
C GLY A 573 -13.15 0.16 -2.43
N GLY A 574 -13.26 -0.73 -1.45
CA GLY A 574 -14.47 -1.51 -1.18
C GLY A 574 -15.61 -0.67 -0.58
N LEU A 575 -15.29 0.34 0.25
CA LEU A 575 -16.25 1.39 0.64
C LEU A 575 -16.80 2.10 -0.61
N LEU A 576 -15.91 2.48 -1.53
CA LEU A 576 -16.29 3.06 -2.82
C LEU A 576 -17.23 2.12 -3.60
N MET A 577 -16.89 0.84 -3.75
CA MET A 577 -17.74 -0.14 -4.43
C MET A 577 -19.15 -0.23 -3.82
N GLY A 578 -19.23 -0.36 -2.49
CA GLY A 578 -20.50 -0.46 -1.78
C GLY A 578 -21.36 0.81 -1.91
N ALA A 579 -20.75 1.99 -1.77
CA ALA A 579 -21.44 3.26 -1.89
C ALA A 579 -21.96 3.50 -3.32
N VAL A 580 -21.13 3.25 -4.33
CA VAL A 580 -21.49 3.41 -5.75
C VAL A 580 -22.57 2.41 -6.17
N ALA A 581 -22.50 1.16 -5.70
CA ALA A 581 -23.56 0.18 -5.92
C ALA A 581 -24.91 0.63 -5.34
N ASN A 582 -24.92 1.35 -4.22
CA ASN A 582 -26.14 1.94 -3.66
C ASN A 582 -26.61 3.18 -4.46
N MET A 583 -25.69 4.03 -4.89
CA MET A 583 -26.00 5.31 -5.55
C MET A 583 -26.46 5.16 -6.99
N ALA A 584 -25.80 4.29 -7.77
CA ALA A 584 -26.02 4.12 -9.21
C ALA A 584 -25.92 2.64 -9.67
N PRO A 585 -26.69 1.71 -9.07
CA PRO A 585 -26.62 0.29 -9.38
C PRO A 585 -26.86 -0.03 -10.86
N GLU A 586 -27.65 0.80 -11.55
CA GLU A 586 -28.04 0.60 -12.95
C GLU A 586 -26.89 0.76 -13.96
N LYS A 587 -25.77 1.36 -13.56
CA LYS A 587 -24.63 1.64 -14.44
C LYS A 587 -23.68 0.45 -14.60
N TYR A 588 -23.83 -0.57 -13.76
CA TYR A 588 -22.85 -1.63 -13.65
C TYR A 588 -23.48 -2.98 -13.94
N ARG A 589 -22.65 -3.86 -14.52
CA ARG A 589 -22.99 -5.25 -14.78
C ARG A 589 -22.60 -6.15 -13.60
N ALA A 590 -21.44 -5.90 -13.01
CA ALA A 590 -20.96 -6.57 -11.80
C ALA A 590 -20.07 -5.64 -10.96
N VAL A 591 -19.96 -5.94 -9.68
CA VAL A 591 -19.13 -5.27 -8.68
C VAL A 591 -18.30 -6.32 -7.95
N ILE A 592 -16.98 -6.11 -7.94
CA ILE A 592 -16.01 -6.89 -7.17
C ILE A 592 -15.53 -6.01 -6.02
N ALA A 593 -15.93 -6.34 -4.80
CA ALA A 593 -15.55 -5.62 -3.60
C ALA A 593 -14.60 -6.48 -2.76
N GLU A 594 -13.32 -6.13 -2.74
CA GLU A 594 -12.28 -6.89 -2.02
C GLU A 594 -12.05 -6.30 -0.63
N VAL A 595 -11.97 -7.14 0.40
CA VAL A 595 -11.89 -6.80 1.84
C VAL A 595 -12.65 -5.49 2.18
N PRO A 596 -13.96 -5.38 1.85
CA PRO A 596 -14.54 -4.06 1.63
C PRO A 596 -15.06 -3.42 2.93
N PHE A 597 -14.66 -2.17 3.19
CA PHE A 597 -15.11 -1.38 4.35
C PHE A 597 -16.56 -0.88 4.18
N VAL A 598 -17.53 -1.75 4.45
CA VAL A 598 -18.95 -1.55 4.06
C VAL A 598 -19.89 -1.29 5.22
N ASP A 599 -19.45 -1.48 6.46
CA ASP A 599 -20.18 -1.12 7.69
C ASP A 599 -19.54 0.08 8.39
N ALA A 600 -19.08 1.03 7.57
CA ALA A 600 -18.21 2.12 7.99
C ALA A 600 -18.70 2.92 9.21
N LEU A 601 -19.99 3.25 9.30
CA LEU A 601 -20.48 4.04 10.44
C LEU A 601 -20.47 3.23 11.74
N THR A 602 -20.89 1.96 11.70
CA THR A 602 -20.89 1.10 12.89
C THR A 602 -19.47 0.89 13.40
N THR A 603 -18.52 0.61 12.50
CA THR A 603 -17.11 0.41 12.85
C THR A 603 -16.49 1.67 13.46
N ILE A 604 -16.63 2.84 12.84
CA ILE A 604 -15.97 4.09 13.31
C ILE A 604 -16.58 4.65 14.61
N LEU A 605 -17.78 4.22 14.97
CA LEU A 605 -18.41 4.54 16.26
C LEU A 605 -17.84 3.75 17.43
N ASP A 606 -17.04 2.71 17.17
CA ASP A 606 -16.38 1.89 18.19
C ASP A 606 -14.86 2.16 18.16
N PRO A 607 -14.32 2.97 19.10
CA PRO A 607 -12.90 3.31 19.15
C PRO A 607 -12.01 2.14 19.58
N ASP A 608 -12.58 1.07 20.13
CA ASP A 608 -11.81 -0.09 20.61
C ASP A 608 -11.50 -1.07 19.48
N LEU A 609 -12.16 -0.92 18.31
CA LEU A 609 -11.85 -1.69 17.11
C LEU A 609 -10.54 -1.20 16.45
N PRO A 610 -9.83 -2.10 15.75
CA PRO A 610 -8.69 -1.70 14.96
C PRO A 610 -8.95 -0.53 14.03
N LEU A 611 -7.98 0.39 13.95
CA LEU A 611 -7.98 1.58 13.09
C LEU A 611 -9.05 2.65 13.41
N SER A 612 -10.17 2.34 14.05
CA SER A 612 -11.32 3.25 14.19
C SER A 612 -10.98 4.63 14.75
N ALA A 613 -10.27 4.71 15.87
CA ALA A 613 -9.89 5.99 16.48
C ALA A 613 -8.90 6.79 15.61
N LEU A 614 -7.97 6.09 14.94
CA LEU A 614 -7.00 6.69 14.00
C LEU A 614 -7.72 7.30 12.78
N GLU A 615 -8.77 6.62 12.33
CA GLU A 615 -9.53 6.99 11.13
C GLU A 615 -10.56 8.10 11.34
N TRP A 616 -10.75 8.59 12.57
CA TRP A 616 -11.50 9.83 12.79
C TRP A 616 -10.89 11.01 12.04
N GLU A 617 -9.57 11.02 11.90
CA GLU A 617 -8.93 12.03 11.08
C GLU A 617 -9.13 11.79 9.58
N GLU A 618 -9.57 10.61 9.11
CA GLU A 618 -9.96 10.34 7.72
C GLU A 618 -11.45 10.64 7.43
N TRP A 619 -12.36 10.01 8.19
CA TRP A 619 -13.80 10.07 7.93
C TRP A 619 -14.52 11.18 8.72
N GLY A 620 -13.90 11.63 9.80
CA GLY A 620 -14.51 12.46 10.85
C GLY A 620 -14.83 11.63 12.10
N ASN A 621 -15.04 12.29 13.24
CA ASN A 621 -15.48 11.65 14.49
C ASN A 621 -17.02 11.71 14.64
N PRO A 622 -17.76 10.62 14.32
CA PRO A 622 -19.22 10.59 14.42
C PRO A 622 -19.72 10.42 15.86
N ILE A 623 -18.87 10.09 16.83
CA ILE A 623 -19.26 9.98 18.25
C ILE A 623 -19.51 11.38 18.81
N GLU A 624 -18.59 12.32 18.53
CA GLU A 624 -18.62 13.67 19.09
C GLU A 624 -19.45 14.66 18.25
N ASP A 625 -19.53 14.45 16.94
CA ASP A 625 -20.17 15.39 16.01
C ASP A 625 -21.37 14.77 15.26
N GLN A 626 -22.56 15.30 15.54
CA GLN A 626 -23.80 14.88 14.90
C GLN A 626 -23.80 15.15 13.38
N GLN A 627 -23.16 16.22 12.90
CA GLN A 627 -23.06 16.49 11.47
C GLN A 627 -22.22 15.42 10.77
N VAL A 628 -21.09 15.04 11.37
CA VAL A 628 -20.24 13.95 10.86
C VAL A 628 -21.02 12.64 10.87
N TYR A 629 -21.71 12.31 11.96
CA TYR A 629 -22.56 11.13 12.05
C TYR A 629 -23.56 11.05 10.90
N GLN A 630 -24.33 12.12 10.67
CA GLN A 630 -25.34 12.15 9.60
C GLN A 630 -24.71 12.10 8.21
N TYR A 631 -23.54 12.71 8.02
CA TYR A 631 -22.83 12.68 6.76
C TYR A 631 -22.31 11.28 6.44
N MET A 632 -21.64 10.61 7.40
CA MET A 632 -21.20 9.21 7.26
C MET A 632 -22.37 8.27 7.01
N LYS A 633 -23.47 8.42 7.78
CA LYS A 633 -24.70 7.67 7.60
C LYS A 633 -25.28 7.80 6.18
N SER A 634 -25.07 8.93 5.51
CA SER A 634 -25.62 9.16 4.17
C SER A 634 -24.93 8.36 3.05
N TYR A 635 -23.73 7.81 3.31
CA TYR A 635 -22.98 7.05 2.31
C TYR A 635 -22.55 5.65 2.78
N SER A 636 -22.59 5.34 4.09
CA SER A 636 -22.17 4.03 4.60
C SER A 636 -22.93 2.90 3.87
N PRO A 637 -22.23 1.95 3.20
CA PRO A 637 -22.88 1.02 2.29
C PRO A 637 -23.96 0.15 2.95
N TYR A 638 -23.71 -0.35 4.16
CA TYR A 638 -24.65 -1.20 4.89
C TYR A 638 -25.97 -0.50 5.22
N GLU A 639 -25.92 0.78 5.63
CA GLU A 639 -27.10 1.57 6.00
C GLU A 639 -27.93 2.03 4.79
N ASN A 640 -27.32 2.08 3.60
CA ASN A 640 -27.91 2.68 2.40
C ASN A 640 -28.37 1.65 1.36
N ILE A 641 -28.50 0.38 1.73
CA ILE A 641 -29.09 -0.65 0.86
C ILE A 641 -30.57 -0.33 0.61
N ARG A 642 -30.99 -0.36 -0.66
CA ARG A 642 -32.37 -0.02 -1.09
C ARG A 642 -33.05 -1.20 -1.80
N PRO A 643 -34.39 -1.25 -1.86
CA PRO A 643 -35.11 -2.30 -2.59
C PRO A 643 -35.15 -2.00 -4.10
N VAL A 644 -33.98 -1.97 -4.73
CA VAL A 644 -33.79 -1.77 -6.17
C VAL A 644 -33.07 -2.99 -6.77
N THR A 645 -32.94 -3.03 -8.09
CA THR A 645 -32.14 -4.07 -8.76
C THR A 645 -30.67 -3.68 -8.69
N TYR A 646 -29.85 -4.53 -8.07
CA TYR A 646 -28.39 -4.35 -8.02
C TYR A 646 -27.70 -5.12 -9.15
N PRO A 647 -26.46 -4.74 -9.51
CA PRO A 647 -25.59 -5.52 -10.38
C PRO A 647 -25.23 -6.89 -9.76
N ALA A 648 -24.46 -7.72 -10.47
CA ALA A 648 -23.90 -8.91 -9.85
C ALA A 648 -22.90 -8.53 -8.73
N ILE A 649 -23.26 -8.93 -7.52
CA ILE A 649 -22.56 -8.83 -6.22
C ILE A 649 -21.44 -9.84 -5.93
N VAL A 650 -20.16 -9.50 -5.80
CA VAL A 650 -19.27 -10.33 -4.94
C VAL A 650 -18.49 -9.48 -3.93
N ALA A 651 -18.57 -9.89 -2.67
CA ALA A 651 -17.64 -9.49 -1.62
C ALA A 651 -16.60 -10.61 -1.41
N ILE A 652 -15.32 -10.25 -1.46
CA ILE A 652 -14.19 -11.15 -1.17
C ILE A 652 -13.55 -10.65 0.12
N THR A 653 -13.31 -11.50 1.11
CA THR A 653 -12.71 -11.10 2.40
C THR A 653 -11.85 -12.22 2.96
N SER A 654 -11.22 -11.98 4.11
CA SER A 654 -10.47 -12.99 4.84
C SER A 654 -10.86 -13.00 6.31
N PHE A 655 -10.85 -14.17 6.93
CA PHE A 655 -11.28 -14.34 8.32
C PHE A 655 -10.32 -13.66 9.32
N ASN A 656 -9.01 -13.66 9.06
CA ASN A 656 -7.99 -13.08 9.95
C ASN A 656 -7.66 -11.62 9.63
N ASP A 657 -8.41 -10.97 8.76
CA ASP A 657 -8.22 -9.54 8.43
C ASP A 657 -8.40 -8.65 9.66
N THR A 658 -7.34 -7.93 10.02
CA THR A 658 -7.28 -6.99 11.17
C THR A 658 -7.59 -5.56 10.79
N ARG A 659 -7.64 -5.22 9.49
CA ARG A 659 -7.87 -3.86 9.00
C ARG A 659 -9.33 -3.63 8.64
N VAL A 660 -9.93 -4.57 7.92
CA VAL A 660 -11.38 -4.61 7.64
C VAL A 660 -11.93 -5.94 8.10
N LEU A 661 -12.68 -5.93 9.20
CA LEU A 661 -13.13 -7.16 9.83
C LEU A 661 -14.08 -7.95 8.92
N TYR A 662 -13.93 -9.27 8.86
CA TYR A 662 -14.76 -10.18 8.04
C TYR A 662 -16.27 -9.97 8.21
N VAL A 663 -16.68 -9.49 9.39
CA VAL A 663 -18.08 -9.26 9.74
C VAL A 663 -18.72 -8.19 8.87
N GLU A 664 -17.97 -7.18 8.41
CA GLU A 664 -18.52 -6.10 7.58
C GLU A 664 -19.10 -6.62 6.26
N PRO A 665 -18.31 -7.29 5.38
CA PRO A 665 -18.87 -7.90 4.17
C PRO A 665 -19.90 -9.00 4.46
N ALA A 666 -19.75 -9.76 5.55
CA ALA A 666 -20.72 -10.80 5.91
C ALA A 666 -22.12 -10.23 6.21
N LYS A 667 -22.19 -9.15 7.00
CA LYS A 667 -23.43 -8.40 7.27
C LYS A 667 -23.97 -7.75 6.01
N TRP A 668 -23.11 -7.14 5.20
CA TRP A 668 -23.51 -6.47 3.96
C TRP A 668 -24.18 -7.42 2.96
N ILE A 669 -23.60 -8.60 2.73
CA ILE A 669 -24.19 -9.61 1.83
C ILE A 669 -25.52 -10.16 2.38
N ALA A 670 -25.60 -10.42 3.70
CA ALA A 670 -26.86 -10.83 4.33
C ALA A 670 -27.97 -9.79 4.13
N LYS A 671 -27.67 -8.51 4.35
CA LYS A 671 -28.63 -7.41 4.22
C LYS A 671 -29.01 -7.12 2.77
N LEU A 672 -28.08 -7.24 1.82
CA LEU A 672 -28.39 -7.16 0.40
C LEU A 672 -29.40 -8.24 0.03
N ARG A 673 -29.13 -9.51 0.35
CA ARG A 673 -30.04 -10.63 0.03
C ARG A 673 -31.43 -10.48 0.64
N GLU A 674 -31.54 -9.85 1.81
CA GLU A 674 -32.82 -9.53 2.44
C GLU A 674 -33.62 -8.46 1.66
N THR A 675 -32.92 -7.46 1.10
CA THR A 675 -33.53 -6.21 0.66
C THR A 675 -33.74 -6.13 -0.85
N VAL A 676 -32.85 -6.74 -1.63
CA VAL A 676 -32.82 -6.60 -3.10
C VAL A 676 -34.02 -7.26 -3.78
N THR A 677 -34.32 -6.79 -5.00
CA THR A 677 -35.42 -7.32 -5.81
C THR A 677 -35.14 -8.72 -6.33
N ALA A 678 -36.19 -9.46 -6.72
CA ALA A 678 -36.06 -10.80 -7.28
C ALA A 678 -35.28 -10.85 -8.62
N ASP A 679 -35.15 -9.72 -9.31
CA ASP A 679 -34.39 -9.59 -10.56
C ASP A 679 -32.89 -9.38 -10.34
N THR A 680 -32.48 -9.13 -9.09
CA THR A 680 -31.06 -8.95 -8.72
C THR A 680 -30.34 -10.31 -8.74
N PRO A 681 -29.18 -10.43 -9.42
CA PRO A 681 -28.33 -11.60 -9.27
C PRO A 681 -27.95 -11.79 -7.80
N VAL A 682 -28.03 -13.03 -7.29
CA VAL A 682 -27.80 -13.29 -5.86
C VAL A 682 -26.40 -12.78 -5.44
N PRO A 683 -26.30 -11.84 -4.49
CA PRO A 683 -25.02 -11.36 -3.99
C PRO A 683 -24.20 -12.48 -3.36
N LEU A 684 -22.90 -12.53 -3.63
CA LEU A 684 -21.99 -13.61 -3.22
C LEU A 684 -20.99 -13.13 -2.16
N LEU A 685 -20.58 -14.06 -1.30
CA LEU A 685 -19.52 -13.85 -0.32
C LEU A 685 -18.49 -14.96 -0.49
N LYS A 686 -17.23 -14.59 -0.71
CA LYS A 686 -16.07 -15.49 -0.67
C LYS A 686 -15.19 -15.08 0.52
N ILE A 687 -14.88 -16.03 1.39
CA ILE A 687 -14.01 -15.82 2.55
C ILE A 687 -12.78 -16.71 2.41
N GLU A 688 -11.59 -16.13 2.49
CA GLU A 688 -10.37 -16.88 2.77
C GLU A 688 -10.28 -17.16 4.27
N MET A 689 -10.38 -18.43 4.67
CA MET A 689 -10.51 -18.80 6.08
C MET A 689 -9.18 -18.74 6.82
N ASP A 690 -8.06 -18.86 6.09
CA ASP A 690 -6.71 -18.95 6.67
C ASP A 690 -5.86 -17.68 6.41
N GLY A 691 -6.41 -16.71 5.64
CA GLY A 691 -5.71 -15.51 5.19
C GLY A 691 -5.98 -14.26 6.02
N GLY A 692 -5.16 -13.23 5.78
CA GLY A 692 -5.28 -11.89 6.38
C GLY A 692 -5.79 -10.84 5.38
N HIS A 693 -5.51 -9.56 5.63
CA HIS A 693 -5.96 -8.45 4.77
C HIS A 693 -5.50 -8.59 3.30
N GLY A 694 -4.31 -9.18 3.08
CA GLY A 694 -3.77 -9.44 1.75
C GLY A 694 -4.25 -10.74 1.08
N GLY A 695 -5.26 -11.42 1.64
CA GLY A 695 -5.71 -12.73 1.17
C GLY A 695 -4.84 -13.90 1.65
N GLY A 696 -4.82 -14.99 0.88
CA GLY A 696 -3.97 -16.14 1.16
C GLY A 696 -2.48 -15.86 0.90
N SER A 697 -1.59 -16.63 1.53
CA SER A 697 -0.14 -16.47 1.37
C SER A 697 0.42 -17.23 0.16
N GLY A 698 1.54 -16.73 -0.38
CA GLY A 698 2.26 -17.34 -1.49
C GLY A 698 1.82 -16.86 -2.89
N ARG A 699 2.75 -16.87 -3.83
CA ARG A 699 2.52 -16.28 -5.17
C ARG A 699 1.45 -17.02 -6.00
N TYR A 700 1.38 -18.35 -5.92
CA TYR A 700 0.39 -19.10 -6.70
C TYR A 700 -1.03 -18.90 -6.17
N THR A 701 -1.17 -18.74 -4.85
CA THR A 701 -2.44 -18.42 -4.21
C THR A 701 -2.97 -17.09 -4.73
N ARG A 702 -2.12 -16.05 -4.74
CA ARG A 702 -2.45 -14.74 -5.32
C ARG A 702 -2.87 -14.83 -6.79
N TRP A 703 -2.16 -15.61 -7.61
CA TRP A 703 -2.55 -15.78 -9.02
C TRP A 703 -3.91 -16.47 -9.18
N LYS A 704 -4.24 -17.44 -8.33
CA LYS A 704 -5.57 -18.08 -8.31
C LYS A 704 -6.66 -17.12 -7.86
N GLU A 705 -6.40 -16.27 -6.87
CA GLU A 705 -7.34 -15.24 -6.42
C GLU A 705 -7.61 -14.21 -7.52
N THR A 706 -6.56 -13.70 -8.19
CA THR A 706 -6.73 -12.81 -9.35
C THR A 706 -7.49 -13.50 -10.49
N ALA A 707 -7.17 -14.76 -10.78
CA ALA A 707 -7.88 -15.54 -11.79
C ALA A 707 -9.36 -15.72 -11.44
N TRP A 708 -9.70 -15.86 -10.16
CA TRP A 708 -11.07 -15.92 -9.67
C TRP A 708 -11.83 -14.61 -9.94
N SER A 709 -11.26 -13.46 -9.51
CA SER A 709 -11.86 -12.14 -9.75
C SER A 709 -12.04 -11.85 -11.24
N TYR A 710 -11.04 -12.18 -12.06
CA TYR A 710 -11.11 -11.96 -13.51
C TYR A 710 -12.08 -12.90 -14.21
N ALA A 711 -12.18 -14.17 -13.80
CA ALA A 711 -13.18 -15.08 -14.35
C ALA A 711 -14.61 -14.62 -14.01
N PHE A 712 -14.83 -14.11 -12.80
CA PHE A 712 -16.10 -13.51 -12.41
C PHE A 712 -16.42 -12.30 -13.30
N ALA A 713 -15.48 -11.35 -13.43
CA ALA A 713 -15.63 -10.19 -14.31
C ALA A 713 -15.94 -10.58 -15.77
N LEU A 714 -15.12 -11.46 -16.36
CA LEU A 714 -15.23 -11.88 -17.75
C LEU A 714 -16.52 -12.66 -18.02
N THR A 715 -17.00 -13.48 -17.09
CA THR A 715 -18.30 -14.16 -17.22
C THR A 715 -19.46 -13.16 -17.33
N HIS A 716 -19.34 -12.02 -16.66
CA HIS A 716 -20.34 -10.95 -16.70
C HIS A 716 -20.17 -10.00 -17.90
N LEU A 717 -18.93 -9.75 -18.33
CA LEU A 717 -18.58 -8.91 -19.48
C LEU A 717 -18.77 -9.62 -20.83
N LEU A 718 -18.54 -10.93 -20.89
CA LEU A 718 -18.54 -11.72 -22.13
C LEU A 718 -19.47 -12.94 -21.98
N PRO A 719 -20.79 -12.74 -21.80
CA PRO A 719 -21.72 -13.83 -21.48
C PRO A 719 -21.85 -14.89 -22.59
N ASP A 720 -21.47 -14.56 -23.82
CA ASP A 720 -21.50 -15.45 -24.99
C ASP A 720 -20.15 -16.13 -25.29
N ALA A 721 -19.09 -15.80 -24.54
CA ALA A 721 -17.80 -16.47 -24.67
C ALA A 721 -17.83 -17.86 -24.02
N PRO A 722 -17.01 -18.82 -24.49
CA PRO A 722 -16.86 -20.11 -23.81
C PRO A 722 -16.44 -19.88 -22.35
N LYS A 723 -17.21 -20.45 -21.42
CA LYS A 723 -16.89 -20.46 -19.98
C LYS A 723 -15.83 -21.50 -19.64
#